data_AF-A0AAD3HJ62-F1
#
_entry.id   AF-A0AAD3HJ62-F1
#
_cell.length_a   1.000
_cell.length_b   1.000
_cell.length_c   1.000
_cell.angle_alpha   90.00
_cell.angle_beta   90.00
_cell.angle_gamma   90.00
#
_symmetry.space_group_name_H-M   'P 1'
#
loop_
_entity.id
_entity.type
_entity.pdbx_description
1 polymer ?
#
loop_
_entity_poly.entity_id
_entity_poly.type
_entity_poly.pdbx_seq_one_letter_code
_entity_poly.pdbx_strand_id
1 'polypeptide(L)'
;KMKTPYRLLLVFLLVWTAWASEPPEGEDLSFFVPDIPKVETEDVIKLLGQARALYDKASESPATAQAVATALSVAVVTLPPVPLYRALRLAKDIPADAQKYLPAAVDLLAGIRSFAIAPACLDRPGIPHTTAGQFKYLIAANLFDCEAIMPYWTLEVLRLALLLQGDQRVLSAFFHNTSSVHVPPEKGLTHISIYESGSTDNTVLWLQVAEALWTAAGIRSFVVTNGSLTRQTLMDPYNGKFYKQHRIQFLATLRNAALEPLYGAPRGAYDYVYFINDVFFCAADLFRLSHLKADIACGLDFEVWVGEKKGRMPGVTQRFRRSLLSTPATASTAAVAAAAAKAKNSSSATPVWHAAMKRMSEVHLEESARQAAADARTQVAKVKPRYEFYDTWVSRDLGGNPFVKVDPITRDTRTIDGLHRGWPIPVKCCWNGAAVMSAIPLANGLRFRAGLVEDGECDISECSLFCEDYRRLGAKRVAVDPSVRVAYLPWTKEFHGKLPGGVGAKVPWVHLERNSGLTELEKQWSDTQGCMSVQCIPLRRGTEEADIHSFRVIDLAANNYTHMFLEQLKQPPSPPFEPQSCNQIMGPYGATNDGSAFDDLSISLWGKNPIQRVTYTANSTLNSLQVHYGTASAPAHGGSAGDPGSLELQPGEYIISALVHFDDTAVHGMVFGTSKRRSVTIGGQNYTMGILPRGVSKAIATPCPGASAHVGRYKLIAFAGTADKVMRSLTLIWS
;
A
#
# COMPACT_ATOMS: atom_id res chain seq x y z
N LYS A 1 18.79 17.63 70.54
CA LYS A 1 18.19 16.55 69.73
C LYS A 1 18.53 16.84 68.27
N MET A 2 19.74 16.44 67.88
CA MET A 2 20.43 16.79 66.65
C MET A 2 20.71 15.50 65.88
N LYS A 3 20.50 15.52 64.56
CA LYS A 3 21.56 15.45 63.54
C LYS A 3 20.92 15.17 62.18
N THR A 4 20.71 16.27 61.47
CA THR A 4 21.09 16.59 60.09
C THR A 4 20.96 15.54 58.95
N PRO A 5 20.74 16.06 57.72
CA PRO A 5 20.25 15.38 56.52
C PRO A 5 21.42 14.90 55.65
N TYR A 6 21.18 14.59 54.37
CA TYR A 6 22.12 14.03 53.38
C TYR A 6 22.35 12.52 53.47
N ARG A 7 21.47 11.74 52.83
CA ARG A 7 21.86 10.44 52.24
C ARG A 7 20.97 9.90 51.11
N LEU A 8 19.86 10.57 50.77
CA LEU A 8 19.04 10.19 49.60
C LEU A 8 19.31 11.02 48.33
N LEU A 9 20.15 12.05 48.41
CA LEU A 9 20.61 12.81 47.24
C LEU A 9 21.95 12.31 46.66
N LEU A 10 22.51 11.20 47.16
CA LEU A 10 23.80 10.64 46.70
C LEU A 10 23.69 9.28 45.99
N VAL A 11 22.49 8.73 45.81
CA VAL A 11 22.27 7.54 44.97
C VAL A 11 21.82 7.92 43.55
N PHE A 12 21.37 9.16 43.34
CA PHE A 12 21.08 9.71 42.01
C PHE A 12 22.29 10.39 41.32
N LEU A 13 23.45 10.45 41.99
CA LEU A 13 24.67 11.11 41.48
C LEU A 13 25.90 10.18 41.42
N LEU A 14 25.73 8.86 41.61
CA LEU A 14 26.81 7.86 41.49
C LEU A 14 26.49 6.72 40.49
N VAL A 15 25.60 6.98 39.53
CA VAL A 15 25.54 6.23 38.25
C VAL A 15 26.01 7.13 37.09
N TRP A 16 26.72 8.22 37.41
CA TRP A 16 27.27 9.16 36.44
C TRP A 16 28.80 9.23 36.50
N THR A 17 29.49 8.08 36.58
CA THR A 17 30.92 7.93 36.23
C THR A 17 31.27 6.44 36.11
N ALA A 18 30.93 5.81 34.99
CA ALA A 18 31.58 4.58 34.52
C ALA A 18 31.08 4.25 33.11
N TRP A 19 31.64 4.97 32.12
CA TRP A 19 32.03 4.50 30.78
C TRP A 19 32.29 5.75 29.93
N ALA A 20 33.47 6.34 30.17
CA ALA A 20 34.17 7.07 29.13
C ALA A 20 35.10 6.05 28.45
N SER A 21 34.53 5.18 27.64
CA SER A 21 35.23 4.73 26.45
C SER A 21 34.76 5.68 25.35
N GLU A 22 35.71 6.32 24.68
CA GLU A 22 35.42 7.09 23.47
C GLU A 22 34.60 6.19 22.54
N PRO A 23 33.45 6.67 22.02
CA PRO A 23 32.70 5.91 21.04
C PRO A 23 33.61 5.71 19.83
N PRO A 24 33.68 4.51 19.25
CA PRO A 24 34.42 4.31 18.01
C PRO A 24 33.94 5.35 16.99
N GLU A 25 34.86 6.05 16.35
CA GLU A 25 34.57 6.86 15.19
C GLU A 25 34.04 5.93 14.09
N GLY A 26 32.72 5.89 13.96
CA GLY A 26 32.03 5.02 13.02
C GLY A 26 30.52 5.15 13.17
N GLU A 27 29.86 5.53 12.08
CA GLU A 27 28.42 5.73 11.93
C GLU A 27 27.59 4.45 12.16
N ASP A 28 27.41 4.00 13.40
CA ASP A 28 26.54 2.83 13.63
C ASP A 28 25.06 3.24 13.69
N LEU A 29 24.38 3.12 12.56
CA LEU A 29 22.96 3.46 12.37
C LEU A 29 22.01 2.38 12.91
N SER A 30 22.55 1.26 13.38
CA SER A 30 21.81 0.14 13.98
C SER A 30 21.06 0.52 15.27
N PHE A 31 21.44 1.62 15.91
CA PHE A 31 20.82 2.06 17.17
C PHE A 31 19.37 2.56 17.03
N PHE A 32 18.95 3.01 15.84
CA PHE A 32 17.67 3.70 15.68
C PHE A 32 16.52 2.84 15.12
N VAL A 33 16.80 1.91 14.22
CA VAL A 33 15.75 1.07 13.62
C VAL A 33 15.39 -0.03 14.63
N PRO A 34 14.12 -0.15 15.08
CA PRO A 34 13.73 -1.29 15.88
C PRO A 34 14.07 -2.56 15.11
N ASP A 35 14.71 -3.54 15.77
CA ASP A 35 15.00 -4.83 15.17
C ASP A 35 13.69 -5.41 14.65
N ILE A 36 13.52 -5.44 13.32
CA ILE A 36 12.31 -5.96 12.70
C ILE A 36 12.30 -7.45 13.02
N PRO A 37 11.29 -7.95 13.75
CA PRO A 37 11.19 -9.37 14.02
C PRO A 37 11.19 -10.10 12.69
N LYS A 38 12.08 -11.07 12.51
CA LYS A 38 12.02 -11.92 11.32
C LYS A 38 10.71 -12.69 11.42
N VAL A 39 9.81 -12.41 10.49
CA VAL A 39 8.55 -13.14 10.35
C VAL A 39 8.86 -14.35 9.50
N GLU A 40 8.83 -15.55 10.08
CA GLU A 40 8.89 -16.77 9.27
C GLU A 40 7.50 -17.03 8.69
N THR A 41 7.43 -17.54 7.46
CA THR A 41 6.15 -17.87 6.81
C THR A 41 5.31 -18.83 7.66
N GLU A 42 5.93 -19.75 8.41
CA GLU A 42 5.25 -20.68 9.32
C GLU A 42 4.50 -19.97 10.45
N ASP A 43 5.05 -18.88 10.99
CA ASP A 43 4.41 -18.10 12.04
C ASP A 43 3.14 -17.42 11.51
N VAL A 44 3.18 -16.88 10.30
CA VAL A 44 2.02 -16.26 9.65
C VAL A 44 0.96 -17.31 9.30
N ILE A 45 1.36 -18.51 8.86
CA ILE A 45 0.43 -19.64 8.64
C ILE A 45 -0.29 -20.02 9.94
N LYS A 46 0.42 -20.03 11.07
CA LYS A 46 -0.18 -20.31 12.38
C LYS A 46 -1.22 -19.25 12.76
N LEU A 47 -0.90 -17.96 12.56
CA LEU A 47 -1.85 -16.86 12.78
C LEU A 47 -3.06 -16.97 11.85
N LEU A 48 -2.86 -17.38 10.60
CA LEU A 48 -3.95 -17.62 9.65
C LEU A 48 -4.88 -18.75 10.12
N GLY A 49 -4.32 -19.84 10.64
CA GLY A 49 -5.10 -20.92 11.24
C GLY A 49 -5.95 -20.45 12.42
N GLN A 50 -5.39 -19.61 13.29
CA GLN A 50 -6.12 -19.01 14.42
C GLN A 50 -7.24 -18.05 13.94
N ALA A 51 -6.96 -17.20 12.95
CA ALA A 51 -7.95 -16.29 12.37
C ALA A 51 -9.10 -17.05 11.69
N ARG A 52 -8.78 -18.09 10.90
CA ARG A 52 -9.77 -18.98 10.27
C ARG A 52 -10.64 -19.70 11.30
N ALA A 53 -10.06 -20.17 12.41
CA ALA A 53 -10.85 -20.81 13.46
C ALA A 53 -11.90 -19.86 14.07
N LEU A 54 -11.57 -18.59 14.28
CA LEU A 54 -12.55 -17.59 14.74
C LEU A 54 -13.59 -17.26 13.65
N TYR A 55 -13.16 -17.16 12.40
CA TYR A 55 -14.05 -16.97 11.25
C TYR A 55 -15.06 -18.12 11.09
N ASP A 56 -14.61 -19.36 11.19
CA ASP A 56 -15.46 -20.55 11.10
C ASP A 56 -16.50 -20.53 12.22
N LYS A 57 -16.11 -20.14 13.45
CA LYS A 57 -17.05 -19.95 14.56
C LYS A 57 -18.05 -18.83 14.29
N ALA A 58 -17.60 -17.69 13.78
CA ALA A 58 -18.50 -16.60 13.41
C ALA A 58 -19.50 -17.00 12.32
N SER A 59 -19.15 -17.98 11.47
CA SER A 59 -20.00 -18.48 10.39
C SER A 59 -21.08 -19.48 10.83
N GLU A 60 -21.04 -19.99 12.08
CA GLU A 60 -21.99 -21.00 12.57
C GLU A 60 -23.42 -20.47 12.76
N SER A 61 -23.56 -19.25 13.29
CA SER A 61 -24.87 -18.61 13.51
C SER A 61 -24.73 -17.09 13.71
N PRO A 62 -25.79 -16.29 13.49
CA PRO A 62 -25.75 -14.85 13.76
C PRO A 62 -25.42 -14.50 15.23
N ALA A 63 -25.89 -15.30 16.19
CA ALA A 63 -25.59 -15.11 17.60
C ALA A 63 -24.10 -15.38 17.89
N THR A 64 -23.54 -16.45 17.31
CA THR A 64 -22.12 -16.76 17.43
C THR A 64 -21.26 -15.68 16.76
N ALA A 65 -21.65 -15.18 15.59
CA ALA A 65 -20.99 -14.08 14.91
C ALA A 65 -20.89 -12.84 15.81
N GLN A 66 -22.00 -12.45 16.44
CA GLN A 66 -22.04 -11.31 17.35
C GLN A 66 -21.16 -11.51 18.60
N ALA A 67 -21.14 -12.72 19.15
CA ALA A 67 -20.29 -13.07 20.29
C ALA A 67 -18.79 -13.02 19.94
N VAL A 68 -18.39 -13.56 18.78
CA VAL A 68 -17.00 -13.52 18.27
C VAL A 68 -16.57 -12.08 17.97
N ALA A 69 -17.41 -11.30 17.27
CA ALA A 69 -17.13 -9.90 16.97
C ALA A 69 -16.98 -9.07 18.26
N THR A 70 -17.82 -9.32 19.26
CA THR A 70 -17.71 -8.68 20.58
C THR A 70 -16.40 -9.05 21.28
N ALA A 71 -15.99 -10.32 21.23
CA ALA A 71 -14.73 -10.78 21.80
C ALA A 71 -13.51 -10.12 21.12
N LEU A 72 -13.53 -10.01 19.79
CA LEU A 72 -12.47 -9.33 19.00
C LEU A 72 -12.41 -7.83 19.27
N SER A 73 -13.56 -7.16 19.36
CA SER A 73 -13.66 -5.75 19.73
C SER A 73 -13.07 -5.47 21.12
N VAL A 74 -13.32 -6.35 22.10
CA VAL A 74 -12.68 -6.22 23.41
C VAL A 74 -11.18 -6.54 23.33
N ALA A 75 -10.80 -7.62 22.66
CA ALA A 75 -9.39 -8.02 22.53
C ALA A 75 -8.53 -6.89 21.91
N VAL A 76 -9.01 -6.22 20.85
CA VAL A 76 -8.23 -5.19 20.15
C VAL A 76 -7.99 -3.92 20.97
N VAL A 77 -8.94 -3.54 21.83
CA VAL A 77 -8.81 -2.40 22.77
C VAL A 77 -8.08 -2.77 24.05
N THR A 78 -7.89 -4.06 24.29
CA THR A 78 -7.11 -4.56 25.41
C THR A 78 -5.64 -4.81 25.07
N LEU A 79 -5.21 -4.40 23.89
CA LEU A 79 -3.82 -4.43 23.46
C LEU A 79 -3.29 -3.00 23.31
N PRO A 80 -1.96 -2.81 23.43
CA PRO A 80 -1.32 -1.53 23.10
C PRO A 80 -1.78 -1.03 21.71
N PRO A 81 -2.03 0.28 21.57
CA PRO A 81 -1.59 1.38 22.43
C PRO A 81 -2.49 1.71 23.64
N VAL A 82 -3.65 1.07 23.77
CA VAL A 82 -4.57 1.39 24.87
C VAL A 82 -3.93 0.98 26.21
N PRO A 83 -3.85 1.89 27.21
CA PRO A 83 -3.28 1.53 28.50
C PRO A 83 -4.06 0.40 29.18
N LEU A 84 -3.33 -0.55 29.80
CA LEU A 84 -3.90 -1.72 30.46
C LEU A 84 -5.04 -1.36 31.44
N TYR A 85 -4.93 -0.27 32.21
CA TYR A 85 -6.00 0.09 33.15
C TYR A 85 -7.33 0.44 32.46
N ARG A 86 -7.30 1.00 31.24
CA ARG A 86 -8.50 1.29 30.43
C ARG A 86 -9.06 0.01 29.84
N ALA A 87 -8.18 -0.82 29.30
CA ALA A 87 -8.50 -2.16 28.82
C ALA A 87 -9.26 -2.97 29.89
N LEU A 88 -8.73 -3.01 31.12
CA LEU A 88 -9.32 -3.70 32.26
C LEU A 88 -10.68 -3.13 32.68
N ARG A 89 -10.95 -1.84 32.41
CA ARG A 89 -12.24 -1.22 32.73
C ARG A 89 -13.35 -1.67 31.78
N LEU A 90 -13.04 -1.76 30.48
CA LEU A 90 -13.98 -2.19 29.43
C LEU A 90 -14.27 -3.68 29.46
N ALA A 91 -13.32 -4.42 30.01
CA ALA A 91 -13.36 -5.85 30.24
C ALA A 91 -14.35 -6.27 31.35
N LYS A 92 -14.88 -5.34 32.18
CA LYS A 92 -15.74 -5.72 33.33
C LYS A 92 -17.13 -6.23 32.96
N ASP A 93 -17.67 -5.81 31.81
CA ASP A 93 -19.07 -6.04 31.44
C ASP A 93 -19.19 -6.79 30.09
N ILE A 94 -18.35 -7.81 29.87
CA ILE A 94 -18.43 -8.63 28.65
C ILE A 94 -19.58 -9.64 28.78
N PRO A 95 -20.47 -9.73 27.77
CA PRO A 95 -21.47 -10.78 27.66
C PRO A 95 -20.89 -12.20 27.81
N ALA A 96 -21.61 -13.08 28.52
CA ALA A 96 -21.11 -14.42 28.87
C ALA A 96 -20.83 -15.31 27.64
N ASP A 97 -21.60 -15.14 26.57
CA ASP A 97 -21.41 -15.77 25.27
C ASP A 97 -20.12 -15.32 24.58
N ALA A 98 -19.77 -14.04 24.66
CA ALA A 98 -18.52 -13.49 24.12
C ALA A 98 -17.29 -13.89 24.95
N GLN A 99 -17.42 -14.06 26.27
CA GLN A 99 -16.31 -14.48 27.15
C GLN A 99 -15.67 -15.81 26.71
N LYS A 100 -16.46 -16.72 26.12
CA LYS A 100 -15.98 -18.02 25.60
C LYS A 100 -14.92 -17.88 24.50
N TYR A 101 -15.03 -16.84 23.66
CA TYR A 101 -14.14 -16.64 22.51
C TYR A 101 -12.98 -15.69 22.80
N LEU A 102 -13.01 -15.01 23.95
CA LEU A 102 -12.03 -13.99 24.28
C LEU A 102 -10.57 -14.49 24.33
N PRO A 103 -10.24 -15.66 24.91
CA PRO A 103 -8.84 -16.10 24.91
C PRO A 103 -8.29 -16.30 23.51
N ALA A 104 -9.06 -16.92 22.61
CA ALA A 104 -8.65 -17.12 21.23
C ALA A 104 -8.47 -15.80 20.48
N ALA A 105 -9.38 -14.83 20.72
CA ALA A 105 -9.26 -13.47 20.19
C ALA A 105 -8.00 -12.77 20.70
N VAL A 106 -7.74 -12.82 22.01
CA VAL A 106 -6.54 -12.23 22.63
C VAL A 106 -5.27 -12.88 22.12
N ASP A 107 -5.21 -14.21 22.02
CA ASP A 107 -4.03 -14.94 21.55
C ASP A 107 -3.70 -14.59 20.09
N LEU A 108 -4.72 -14.54 19.22
CA LEU A 108 -4.54 -14.13 17.82
C LEU A 108 -4.00 -12.69 17.73
N LEU A 109 -4.70 -11.73 18.34
CA LEU A 109 -4.31 -10.33 18.22
C LEU A 109 -2.97 -10.03 18.91
N ALA A 110 -2.66 -10.72 20.02
CA ALA A 110 -1.36 -10.66 20.65
C ALA A 110 -0.25 -11.23 19.75
N GLY A 111 -0.52 -12.34 19.07
CA GLY A 111 0.39 -12.95 18.10
C GLY A 111 0.64 -12.08 16.87
N ILE A 112 -0.39 -11.40 16.35
CA ILE A 112 -0.20 -10.37 15.31
C ILE A 112 0.65 -9.22 15.88
N ARG A 113 0.31 -8.73 17.08
CA ARG A 113 0.99 -7.58 17.70
C ARG A 113 2.46 -7.83 18.04
N SER A 114 2.87 -9.08 18.28
CA SER A 114 4.28 -9.40 18.55
C SER A 114 5.20 -9.14 17.35
N PHE A 115 4.66 -9.16 16.13
CA PHE A 115 5.41 -8.84 14.91
C PHE A 115 5.32 -7.35 14.51
N ALA A 116 4.50 -6.55 15.19
CA ALA A 116 4.36 -5.12 14.91
C ALA A 116 5.53 -4.30 15.50
N ILE A 117 6.01 -3.33 14.72
CA ILE A 117 7.25 -2.59 14.96
C ILE A 117 7.09 -1.08 15.26
N ALA A 118 5.87 -0.54 15.22
CA ALA A 118 5.61 0.86 15.54
C ALA A 118 5.23 1.08 17.01
N PRO A 119 5.69 2.18 17.65
CA PRO A 119 5.27 2.56 18.98
C PRO A 119 3.77 2.71 19.15
N ALA A 120 3.35 2.67 20.41
CA ALA A 120 1.99 2.99 20.78
C ALA A 120 1.58 4.39 20.30
N CYS A 121 0.43 4.49 19.63
CA CYS A 121 -0.25 5.76 19.40
C CYS A 121 -0.48 6.47 20.73
N LEU A 122 0.19 7.60 20.94
CA LEU A 122 -0.08 8.45 22.09
C LEU A 122 -1.39 9.20 21.85
N ASP A 123 -2.50 8.63 22.32
CA ASP A 123 -3.80 9.28 22.29
C ASP A 123 -4.04 10.14 23.54
N ARG A 124 -4.13 11.44 23.30
CA ARG A 124 -5.03 12.35 24.00
C ARG A 124 -5.68 13.16 22.89
N PRO A 125 -7.02 13.25 22.73
CA PRO A 125 -8.00 13.55 23.80
C PRO A 125 -9.49 13.29 23.39
N GLY A 126 -10.47 13.97 24.01
CA GLY A 126 -11.93 13.76 23.83
C GLY A 126 -12.46 13.69 22.39
N ILE A 127 -13.60 13.01 22.28
CA ILE A 127 -14.32 12.71 21.04
C ILE A 127 -14.96 13.97 20.46
N PRO A 128 -15.09 14.09 19.12
CA PRO A 128 -16.08 14.98 18.52
C PRO A 128 -17.45 14.69 19.12
N HIS A 129 -18.11 15.66 19.76
CA HIS A 129 -19.37 15.44 20.51
C HIS A 129 -20.54 14.89 19.67
N THR A 130 -20.34 14.69 18.37
CA THR A 130 -21.29 14.14 17.42
C THR A 130 -20.62 13.11 16.51
N THR A 131 -21.34 12.05 16.14
CA THR A 131 -21.25 11.31 14.84
C THR A 131 -20.44 10.01 14.68
N ALA A 132 -20.09 9.25 15.73
CA ALA A 132 -19.63 7.87 15.49
C ALA A 132 -20.76 7.02 14.88
N GLY A 133 -20.46 6.22 13.84
CA GLY A 133 -21.45 5.35 13.19
C GLY A 133 -22.54 6.06 12.38
N GLN A 134 -22.43 7.35 12.03
CA GLN A 134 -23.49 8.04 11.27
C GLN A 134 -23.43 7.85 9.75
N PHE A 135 -22.25 7.56 9.23
CA PHE A 135 -22.00 7.46 7.79
C PHE A 135 -21.70 6.02 7.40
N LYS A 136 -21.74 5.75 6.09
CA LYS A 136 -21.31 4.51 5.46
C LYS A 136 -19.93 4.72 4.87
N TYR A 137 -18.98 3.86 5.21
CA TYR A 137 -17.56 4.06 4.94
C TYR A 137 -16.99 2.93 4.09
N LEU A 138 -16.11 3.28 3.16
CA LEU A 138 -15.23 2.34 2.48
C LEU A 138 -13.78 2.66 2.85
N ILE A 139 -13.05 1.69 3.41
CA ILE A 139 -11.60 1.78 3.60
C ILE A 139 -10.95 1.11 2.40
N ALA A 140 -10.23 1.85 1.57
CA ALA A 140 -9.57 1.41 0.36
C ALA A 140 -8.04 1.47 0.50
N ALA A 141 -7.32 0.51 -0.07
CA ALA A 141 -5.86 0.53 -0.14
C ALA A 141 -5.32 -0.21 -1.37
N ASN A 142 -4.16 0.24 -1.86
CA ASN A 142 -3.30 -0.53 -2.76
C ASN A 142 -2.07 -0.97 -1.99
N LEU A 143 -1.72 -2.26 -2.05
CA LEU A 143 -0.57 -2.82 -1.33
C LEU A 143 0.34 -3.62 -2.27
N PHE A 144 1.64 -3.54 -2.03
CA PHE A 144 2.68 -4.27 -2.76
C PHE A 144 3.94 -4.35 -1.89
N ASP A 145 4.47 -5.56 -1.64
CA ASP A 145 5.67 -5.80 -0.82
C ASP A 145 5.66 -5.06 0.55
N CYS A 146 4.56 -5.23 1.29
CA CYS A 146 4.25 -4.54 2.54
C CYS A 146 4.43 -5.41 3.80
N GLU A 147 5.09 -6.58 3.75
CA GLU A 147 5.12 -7.56 4.86
C GLU A 147 5.50 -6.92 6.21
N ALA A 148 6.48 -6.02 6.22
CA ALA A 148 7.00 -5.40 7.44
C ALA A 148 5.97 -4.53 8.18
N ILE A 149 5.00 -3.93 7.47
CA ILE A 149 3.99 -3.05 8.07
C ILE A 149 2.68 -3.78 8.38
N MET A 150 2.41 -4.89 7.69
CA MET A 150 1.14 -5.62 7.78
C MET A 150 0.66 -5.95 9.19
N PRO A 151 1.50 -6.39 10.16
CA PRO A 151 1.00 -6.71 11.50
C PRO A 151 0.43 -5.49 12.23
N TYR A 152 1.07 -4.33 12.08
CA TYR A 152 0.60 -3.08 12.66
C TYR A 152 -0.63 -2.56 11.91
N TRP A 153 -0.52 -2.49 10.58
CA TRP A 153 -1.55 -1.96 9.69
C TRP A 153 -2.87 -2.73 9.83
N THR A 154 -2.81 -4.06 9.92
CA THR A 154 -3.99 -4.93 10.10
C THR A 154 -4.77 -4.59 11.37
N LEU A 155 -4.07 -4.36 12.48
CA LEU A 155 -4.68 -4.03 13.76
C LEU A 155 -5.24 -2.60 13.79
N GLU A 156 -4.55 -1.65 13.18
CA GLU A 156 -5.03 -0.26 13.10
C GLU A 156 -6.21 -0.11 12.14
N VAL A 157 -6.26 -0.86 11.02
CA VAL A 157 -7.45 -0.91 10.17
C VAL A 157 -8.63 -1.55 10.90
N LEU A 158 -8.42 -2.63 11.67
CA LEU A 158 -9.47 -3.21 12.51
C LEU A 158 -10.01 -2.18 13.52
N ARG A 159 -9.13 -1.45 14.21
CA ARG A 159 -9.52 -0.39 15.15
C ARG A 159 -10.29 0.73 14.46
N LEU A 160 -9.80 1.21 13.32
CA LEU A 160 -10.45 2.27 12.55
C LEU A 160 -11.85 1.82 12.10
N ALA A 161 -11.97 0.61 11.56
CA ALA A 161 -13.25 0.09 11.10
C ALA A 161 -14.27 -0.01 12.24
N LEU A 162 -13.88 -0.51 13.42
CA LEU A 162 -14.75 -0.58 14.60
C LEU A 162 -15.12 0.81 15.15
N LEU A 163 -14.18 1.77 15.13
CA LEU A 163 -14.46 3.17 15.48
C LEU A 163 -15.49 3.79 14.52
N LEU A 164 -15.34 3.57 13.23
CA LEU A 164 -16.26 4.05 12.19
C LEU A 164 -17.65 3.40 12.30
N GLN A 165 -17.71 2.11 12.65
CA GLN A 165 -18.97 1.40 12.97
C GLN A 165 -19.65 1.93 14.25
N GLY A 166 -18.94 2.72 15.05
CA GLY A 166 -19.47 3.25 16.31
C GLY A 166 -19.47 2.24 17.44
N ASP A 167 -18.55 1.26 17.43
CA ASP A 167 -18.42 0.30 18.53
C ASP A 167 -18.08 1.04 19.83
N GLN A 168 -19.02 0.99 20.78
CA GLN A 168 -18.95 1.74 22.03
C GLN A 168 -17.76 1.33 22.93
N ARG A 169 -17.29 0.09 22.84
CA ARG A 169 -16.13 -0.39 23.61
C ARG A 169 -14.86 0.25 23.07
N VAL A 170 -14.72 0.27 21.74
CA VAL A 170 -13.59 0.92 21.07
C VAL A 170 -13.61 2.43 21.28
N LEU A 171 -14.76 3.07 21.09
CA LEU A 171 -14.91 4.50 21.37
C LEU A 171 -14.51 4.84 22.82
N SER A 172 -14.98 4.07 23.79
CA SER A 172 -14.70 4.32 25.21
C SER A 172 -13.26 4.00 25.63
N ALA A 173 -12.52 3.23 24.83
CA ALA A 173 -11.10 2.96 25.04
C ALA A 173 -10.23 4.16 24.65
N PHE A 174 -10.51 4.72 23.48
CA PHE A 174 -9.73 5.79 22.86
C PHE A 174 -10.12 7.17 23.37
N PHE A 175 -11.40 7.37 23.73
CA PHE A 175 -11.94 8.69 24.00
C PHE A 175 -12.64 8.82 25.36
N HIS A 176 -12.64 10.03 25.91
CA HIS A 176 -13.36 10.36 27.15
C HIS A 176 -14.76 10.91 26.86
N ASN A 177 -15.68 10.79 27.82
CA ASN A 177 -17.06 11.29 27.75
C ASN A 177 -17.86 10.78 26.54
N THR A 178 -17.68 9.50 26.19
CA THR A 178 -18.54 8.79 25.25
C THR A 178 -19.95 8.70 25.82
N SER A 179 -20.89 9.45 25.25
CA SER A 179 -22.31 9.18 25.48
C SER A 179 -22.72 7.97 24.64
N SER A 180 -23.60 7.11 25.14
CA SER A 180 -24.11 5.98 24.35
C SER A 180 -24.86 6.52 23.14
N VAL A 181 -24.21 6.51 21.97
CA VAL A 181 -24.86 6.87 20.71
C VAL A 181 -25.55 5.62 20.20
N HIS A 182 -26.87 5.63 20.14
CA HIS A 182 -27.60 4.61 19.39
C HIS A 182 -27.30 4.83 17.91
N VAL A 183 -26.55 3.91 17.31
CA VAL A 183 -26.27 3.88 15.87
C VAL A 183 -27.35 3.02 15.21
N PRO A 184 -28.19 3.58 14.33
CA PRO A 184 -29.18 2.79 13.58
C PRO A 184 -28.49 1.70 12.75
N PRO A 185 -29.10 0.52 12.56
CA PRO A 185 -28.51 -0.59 11.80
C PRO A 185 -28.14 -0.24 10.36
N GLU A 186 -28.85 0.73 9.75
CA GLU A 186 -28.55 1.22 8.39
C GLU A 186 -27.37 2.22 8.31
N LYS A 187 -26.80 2.63 9.45
CA LYS A 187 -25.67 3.57 9.54
C LYS A 187 -24.46 2.89 10.18
N GLY A 188 -23.26 3.45 9.95
CA GLY A 188 -22.03 2.87 10.48
C GLY A 188 -21.58 1.62 9.72
N LEU A 189 -22.11 1.34 8.52
CA LEU A 189 -21.59 0.27 7.69
C LEU A 189 -20.19 0.63 7.23
N THR A 190 -19.20 -0.17 7.60
CA THR A 190 -17.83 -0.04 7.15
C THR A 190 -17.44 -1.27 6.33
N HIS A 191 -16.89 -1.04 5.15
CA HIS A 191 -16.31 -2.06 4.29
C HIS A 191 -14.82 -1.79 4.07
N ILE A 192 -14.07 -2.84 3.81
CA ILE A 192 -12.65 -2.78 3.45
C ILE A 192 -12.49 -3.25 2.01
N SER A 193 -11.72 -2.55 1.19
CA SER A 193 -11.40 -2.93 -0.19
C SER A 193 -9.90 -2.80 -0.41
N ILE A 194 -9.24 -3.91 -0.72
CA ILE A 194 -7.79 -3.93 -0.91
C ILE A 194 -7.50 -4.52 -2.27
N TYR A 195 -6.65 -3.83 -3.03
CA TYR A 195 -6.08 -4.37 -4.25
C TYR A 195 -4.57 -4.54 -4.09
N GLU A 196 -4.14 -5.80 -4.02
CA GLU A 196 -2.75 -6.21 -3.93
C GLU A 196 -2.21 -6.59 -5.31
N SER A 197 -1.03 -6.07 -5.66
CA SER A 197 -0.50 -6.05 -7.03
C SER A 197 0.67 -7.02 -7.29
N GLY A 198 0.63 -8.24 -6.73
CA GLY A 198 1.60 -9.30 -7.02
C GLY A 198 2.89 -9.24 -6.19
N SER A 199 2.76 -9.12 -4.87
CA SER A 199 3.84 -9.08 -3.89
C SER A 199 4.68 -10.36 -3.90
N THR A 200 5.97 -10.21 -3.62
CA THR A 200 6.96 -11.29 -3.58
C THR A 200 7.29 -11.77 -2.17
N ASP A 201 6.84 -11.03 -1.15
CA ASP A 201 7.00 -11.30 0.28
C ASP A 201 5.72 -11.94 0.89
N ASN A 202 5.63 -12.07 2.22
CA ASN A 202 4.44 -12.65 2.85
C ASN A 202 3.21 -11.70 2.88
N THR A 203 3.18 -10.58 2.15
CA THR A 203 2.05 -9.63 2.14
C THR A 203 0.71 -10.32 1.83
N VAL A 204 0.69 -11.21 0.83
CA VAL A 204 -0.52 -11.98 0.46
C VAL A 204 -1.01 -12.84 1.63
N LEU A 205 -0.09 -13.49 2.34
CA LEU A 205 -0.44 -14.34 3.47
C LEU A 205 -0.96 -13.51 4.66
N TRP A 206 -0.34 -12.37 4.93
CA TRP A 206 -0.85 -11.41 5.92
C TRP A 206 -2.22 -10.87 5.57
N LEU A 207 -2.51 -10.61 4.28
CA LEU A 207 -3.84 -10.20 3.84
C LEU A 207 -4.89 -11.28 4.08
N GLN A 208 -4.54 -12.55 3.93
CA GLN A 208 -5.44 -13.66 4.29
C GLN A 208 -5.73 -13.71 5.80
N VAL A 209 -4.72 -13.45 6.65
CA VAL A 209 -4.90 -13.32 8.10
C VAL A 209 -5.85 -12.16 8.40
N ALA A 210 -5.61 -11.01 7.77
CA ALA A 210 -6.36 -9.79 7.97
C ALA A 210 -7.84 -9.94 7.52
N GLU A 211 -8.08 -10.52 6.35
CA GLU A 211 -9.43 -10.78 5.84
C GLU A 211 -10.23 -11.71 6.75
N ALA A 212 -9.63 -12.82 7.19
CA ALA A 212 -10.28 -13.74 8.12
C ALA A 212 -10.60 -13.05 9.46
N LEU A 213 -9.68 -12.23 9.97
CA LEU A 213 -9.85 -11.45 11.19
C LEU A 213 -10.96 -10.41 11.07
N TRP A 214 -10.94 -9.57 10.03
CA TRP A 214 -11.95 -8.52 9.82
C TRP A 214 -13.33 -9.12 9.61
N THR A 215 -13.43 -10.21 8.85
CA THR A 215 -14.69 -10.90 8.62
C THR A 215 -15.24 -11.50 9.92
N ALA A 216 -14.39 -12.13 10.74
CA ALA A 216 -14.78 -12.62 12.06
C ALA A 216 -15.21 -11.48 13.01
N ALA A 217 -14.66 -10.28 12.83
CA ALA A 217 -15.05 -9.08 13.55
C ALA A 217 -16.35 -8.43 13.03
N GLY A 218 -17.00 -9.02 12.01
CA GLY A 218 -18.23 -8.49 11.41
C GLY A 218 -18.00 -7.33 10.42
N ILE A 219 -16.78 -7.18 9.92
CA ILE A 219 -16.43 -6.17 8.90
C ILE A 219 -16.35 -6.85 7.55
N ARG A 220 -17.11 -6.35 6.57
CA ARG A 220 -17.08 -6.89 5.21
C ARG A 220 -15.83 -6.41 4.48
N SER A 221 -15.16 -7.32 3.78
CA SER A 221 -13.98 -7.00 2.97
C SER A 221 -14.10 -7.51 1.54
N PHE A 222 -13.41 -6.83 0.63
CA PHE A 222 -13.15 -7.24 -0.74
C PHE A 222 -11.65 -7.15 -0.97
N VAL A 223 -10.95 -8.29 -0.92
CA VAL A 223 -9.50 -8.35 -1.05
C VAL A 223 -9.14 -9.06 -2.34
N VAL A 224 -8.45 -8.36 -3.24
CA VAL A 224 -7.84 -8.94 -4.44
C VAL A 224 -6.37 -9.16 -4.17
N THR A 225 -5.93 -10.42 -4.21
CA THR A 225 -4.51 -10.82 -4.09
C THR A 225 -3.97 -11.35 -5.41
N ASN A 226 -2.68 -11.15 -5.67
CA ASN A 226 -2.05 -11.49 -6.94
C ASN A 226 -2.74 -10.81 -8.13
N GLY A 227 -3.07 -9.52 -7.96
CA GLY A 227 -3.70 -8.71 -8.99
C GLY A 227 -2.93 -8.75 -10.31
N SER A 228 -3.65 -8.88 -11.43
CA SER A 228 -3.06 -8.95 -12.77
C SER A 228 -2.54 -7.60 -13.29
N LEU A 229 -2.89 -6.50 -12.62
CA LEU A 229 -2.46 -5.16 -12.99
C LEU A 229 -0.97 -4.98 -12.68
N THR A 230 -0.14 -5.20 -13.69
CA THR A 230 1.29 -4.92 -13.64
C THR A 230 1.64 -3.82 -14.63
N ARG A 231 2.61 -2.98 -14.29
CA ARG A 231 3.02 -1.89 -15.17
C ARG A 231 3.69 -2.46 -16.42
N GLN A 232 3.07 -2.22 -17.56
CA GLN A 232 3.47 -2.85 -18.82
C GLN A 232 4.71 -2.20 -19.43
N THR A 233 5.51 -2.99 -20.14
CA THR A 233 6.54 -2.49 -21.08
C THR A 233 5.93 -2.45 -22.47
N LEU A 234 5.89 -1.27 -23.07
CA LEU A 234 5.34 -0.98 -24.38
C LEU A 234 6.49 -0.77 -25.37
N MET A 235 6.26 -1.04 -26.65
CA MET A 235 7.21 -0.76 -27.72
C MET A 235 6.68 0.41 -28.55
N ASP A 236 7.53 1.41 -28.82
CA ASP A 236 7.22 2.48 -29.75
C ASP A 236 7.14 1.91 -31.18
N PRO A 237 6.00 2.07 -31.87
CA PRO A 237 5.80 1.46 -33.19
C PRO A 237 6.64 2.12 -34.30
N TYR A 238 7.20 3.32 -34.08
CA TYR A 238 7.96 4.07 -35.08
C TYR A 238 9.47 3.88 -34.96
N ASN A 239 9.98 3.75 -33.73
CA ASN A 239 11.43 3.61 -33.50
C ASN A 239 11.84 2.31 -32.80
N GLY A 240 10.90 1.42 -32.46
CA GLY A 240 11.16 0.12 -31.85
C GLY A 240 11.68 0.19 -30.41
N LYS A 241 11.73 1.38 -29.79
CA LYS A 241 12.25 1.55 -28.43
C LYS A 241 11.21 1.09 -27.41
N PHE A 242 11.63 0.27 -26.47
CA PHE A 242 10.81 -0.11 -25.34
C PHE A 242 10.74 1.01 -24.30
N TYR A 243 9.54 1.30 -23.81
CA TYR A 243 9.28 2.24 -22.72
C TYR A 243 8.24 1.67 -21.76
N LYS A 244 8.28 2.08 -20.50
CA LYS A 244 7.25 1.66 -19.53
C LYS A 244 5.97 2.44 -19.77
N GLN A 245 4.82 1.80 -19.56
CA GLN A 245 3.52 2.45 -19.48
C GLN A 245 3.61 3.71 -18.61
N HIS A 246 2.88 4.74 -19.02
CA HIS A 246 2.84 6.01 -18.33
C HIS A 246 2.50 5.84 -16.84
N ARG A 247 3.35 6.35 -15.95
CA ARG A 247 3.29 6.07 -14.50
C ARG A 247 1.96 6.51 -13.89
N ILE A 248 1.52 7.73 -14.20
CA ILE A 248 0.27 8.31 -13.68
C ILE A 248 -0.92 7.44 -14.08
N GLN A 249 -0.96 7.02 -15.35
CA GLN A 249 -2.04 6.20 -15.87
C GLN A 249 -2.10 4.84 -15.17
N PHE A 250 -0.95 4.22 -14.93
CA PHE A 250 -0.88 2.98 -14.18
C PHE A 250 -1.37 3.13 -12.72
N LEU A 251 -0.91 4.17 -12.01
CA LEU A 251 -1.34 4.44 -10.63
C LEU A 251 -2.85 4.74 -10.55
N ALA A 252 -3.38 5.50 -11.51
CA ALA A 252 -4.82 5.75 -11.62
C ALA A 252 -5.61 4.44 -11.76
N THR A 253 -5.17 3.52 -12.62
CA THR A 253 -5.79 2.21 -12.79
C THR A 253 -5.76 1.39 -11.49
N LEU A 254 -4.63 1.36 -10.78
CA LEU A 254 -4.51 0.65 -9.50
C LEU A 254 -5.47 1.22 -8.44
N ARG A 255 -5.55 2.55 -8.30
CA ARG A 255 -6.47 3.18 -7.33
C ARG A 255 -7.92 2.92 -7.66
N ASN A 256 -8.28 2.98 -8.94
CA ASN A 256 -9.61 2.64 -9.38
C ASN A 256 -9.95 1.16 -9.10
N ALA A 257 -9.00 0.24 -9.26
CA ALA A 257 -9.22 -1.18 -8.94
C ALA A 257 -9.55 -1.41 -7.46
N ALA A 258 -8.93 -0.66 -6.54
CA ALA A 258 -9.28 -0.70 -5.12
C ALA A 258 -10.66 -0.07 -4.81
N LEU A 259 -11.23 0.71 -5.73
CA LEU A 259 -12.54 1.36 -5.58
C LEU A 259 -13.68 0.68 -6.34
N GLU A 260 -13.43 -0.44 -7.02
CA GLU A 260 -14.45 -1.21 -7.74
C GLU A 260 -15.72 -1.51 -6.90
N PRO A 261 -15.63 -1.88 -5.60
CA PRO A 261 -16.82 -2.07 -4.78
C PRO A 261 -17.70 -0.81 -4.62
N LEU A 262 -17.13 0.39 -4.73
CA LEU A 262 -17.90 1.63 -4.74
C LEU A 262 -18.55 1.84 -6.11
N TYR A 263 -17.80 1.60 -7.18
CA TYR A 263 -18.27 1.82 -8.55
C TYR A 263 -19.40 0.88 -8.97
N GLY A 264 -19.39 -0.36 -8.48
CA GLY A 264 -20.46 -1.33 -8.70
C GLY A 264 -21.64 -1.18 -7.73
N ALA A 265 -21.54 -0.36 -6.69
CA ALA A 265 -22.59 -0.20 -5.69
C ALA A 265 -23.64 0.86 -6.10
N PRO A 266 -24.90 0.74 -5.63
CA PRO A 266 -25.90 1.78 -5.79
C PRO A 266 -25.45 3.13 -5.20
N ARG A 267 -25.91 4.23 -5.78
CA ARG A 267 -25.67 5.57 -5.22
C ARG A 267 -26.11 5.65 -3.76
N GLY A 268 -25.27 6.22 -2.91
CA GLY A 268 -25.50 6.30 -1.47
C GLY A 268 -25.16 5.02 -0.70
N ALA A 269 -24.53 4.01 -1.32
CA ALA A 269 -23.97 2.86 -0.59
C ALA A 269 -22.84 3.26 0.36
N TYR A 270 -22.11 4.32 0.02
CA TYR A 270 -21.05 4.91 0.83
C TYR A 270 -21.22 6.43 0.86
N ASP A 271 -20.89 7.04 2.00
CA ASP A 271 -20.85 8.49 2.20
C ASP A 271 -19.40 9.00 2.13
N TYR A 272 -18.44 8.22 2.68
CA TYR A 272 -17.02 8.55 2.69
C TYR A 272 -16.13 7.36 2.32
N VAL A 273 -15.00 7.67 1.69
CA VAL A 273 -13.93 6.71 1.38
C VAL A 273 -12.67 7.12 2.11
N TYR A 274 -12.12 6.22 2.91
CA TYR A 274 -10.79 6.30 3.50
C TYR A 274 -9.81 5.61 2.56
N PHE A 275 -8.95 6.34 1.87
CA PHE A 275 -7.88 5.74 1.09
C PHE A 275 -6.58 5.81 1.88
N ILE A 276 -6.00 4.66 2.22
CA ILE A 276 -4.82 4.55 3.10
C ILE A 276 -3.70 3.85 2.33
N ASN A 277 -2.55 4.52 2.20
CA ASN A 277 -1.35 3.92 1.62
C ASN A 277 -0.68 2.94 2.62
N ASP A 278 0.50 2.44 2.26
CA ASP A 278 1.42 1.63 3.05
C ASP A 278 2.15 2.43 4.16
N VAL A 279 1.39 3.20 4.94
CA VAL A 279 1.90 4.08 6.00
C VAL A 279 1.53 3.57 7.39
N PHE A 280 2.37 3.86 8.38
CA PHE A 280 2.00 3.75 9.78
C PHE A 280 1.04 4.90 10.11
N PHE A 281 -0.04 4.62 10.84
CA PHE A 281 -1.03 5.61 11.24
C PHE A 281 -1.70 5.19 12.55
N CYS A 282 -2.36 6.13 13.22
CA CYS A 282 -3.20 5.84 14.39
C CYS A 282 -4.67 5.86 14.00
N ALA A 283 -5.41 4.80 14.33
CA ALA A 283 -6.84 4.69 14.02
C ALA A 283 -7.66 5.87 14.55
N ALA A 284 -7.37 6.34 15.77
CA ALA A 284 -8.03 7.50 16.37
C ALA A 284 -7.77 8.81 15.61
N ASP A 285 -6.58 8.96 15.02
CA ASP A 285 -6.22 10.12 14.20
C ASP A 285 -6.94 10.08 12.84
N LEU A 286 -7.06 8.91 12.19
CA LEU A 286 -7.83 8.84 10.95
C LEU A 286 -9.34 9.01 11.21
N PHE A 287 -9.84 8.51 12.33
CA PHE A 287 -11.26 8.64 12.71
C PHE A 287 -11.73 10.10 12.76
N ARG A 288 -10.90 11.04 13.25
CA ARG A 288 -11.27 12.47 13.31
C ARG A 288 -11.36 13.17 11.95
N LEU A 289 -10.71 12.66 10.88
CA LEU A 289 -10.74 13.32 9.56
C LEU A 289 -12.16 13.44 8.98
N SER A 290 -12.99 12.39 9.12
CA SER A 290 -14.39 12.41 8.64
C SER A 290 -15.26 13.42 9.39
N HIS A 291 -14.89 13.79 10.62
CA HIS A 291 -15.63 14.74 11.44
C HIS A 291 -15.41 16.20 11.01
N LEU A 292 -14.43 16.48 10.15
CA LEU A 292 -14.25 17.79 9.53
C LEU A 292 -15.35 18.11 8.51
N LYS A 293 -16.12 17.11 8.05
CA LYS A 293 -17.15 17.24 7.00
C LYS A 293 -16.62 17.90 5.72
N ALA A 294 -15.34 17.69 5.44
CA ALA A 294 -14.68 18.13 4.22
C ALA A 294 -15.10 17.22 3.05
N ASP A 295 -14.98 17.74 1.83
CA ASP A 295 -15.10 16.93 0.63
C ASP A 295 -13.86 16.03 0.46
N ILE A 296 -12.69 16.53 0.87
CA ILE A 296 -11.44 15.77 1.04
C ILE A 296 -10.73 16.25 2.32
N ALA A 297 -10.31 15.34 3.18
CA ALA A 297 -9.52 15.61 4.38
C ALA A 297 -8.32 14.65 4.47
N CYS A 298 -7.12 15.15 4.72
CA CYS A 298 -5.92 14.32 4.85
C CYS A 298 -5.12 14.64 6.11
N GLY A 299 -4.24 13.72 6.50
CA GLY A 299 -3.20 14.00 7.48
C GLY A 299 -1.97 14.69 6.88
N LEU A 300 -0.87 14.69 7.62
CA LEU A 300 0.48 14.97 7.12
C LEU A 300 1.27 13.66 7.09
N ASP A 301 1.95 13.37 5.98
CA ASP A 301 2.85 12.23 5.87
C ASP A 301 4.32 12.63 6.02
N PHE A 302 5.08 11.75 6.65
CA PHE A 302 6.48 12.00 6.95
C PHE A 302 7.40 10.86 6.51
N GLU A 303 8.52 11.27 5.92
CA GLU A 303 9.74 10.45 5.84
C GLU A 303 10.52 10.59 7.14
N VAL A 304 11.16 9.50 7.55
CA VAL A 304 12.05 9.49 8.72
C VAL A 304 13.49 9.35 8.24
N TRP A 305 14.33 10.30 8.63
CA TRP A 305 15.75 10.37 8.29
C TRP A 305 16.61 10.19 9.53
N VAL A 306 17.73 9.48 9.39
CA VAL A 306 18.74 9.32 10.45
C VAL A 306 20.08 9.74 9.87
N GLY A 307 20.54 10.92 10.26
CA GLY A 307 21.71 11.55 9.64
C GLY A 307 21.41 11.90 8.19
N GLU A 308 22.31 11.55 7.28
CA GLU A 308 22.11 11.71 5.83
C GLU A 308 21.41 10.51 5.19
N LYS A 309 21.18 9.43 5.94
CA LYS A 309 20.54 8.24 5.40
C LYS A 309 19.04 8.33 5.57
N LYS A 310 18.36 8.19 4.44
CA LYS A 310 16.92 7.96 4.40
C LYS A 310 16.66 6.62 5.08
N GLY A 311 15.87 6.61 6.15
CA GLY A 311 15.40 5.36 6.69
C GLY A 311 14.54 4.68 5.62
N ARG A 312 14.95 3.50 5.14
CA ARG A 312 14.09 2.60 4.38
C ARG A 312 14.17 1.24 5.04
N MET A 313 13.02 0.66 5.39
CA MET A 313 13.00 -0.72 5.86
C MET A 313 13.24 -1.67 4.69
N PRO A 314 14.16 -2.64 4.82
CA PRO A 314 14.30 -3.70 3.84
C PRO A 314 12.99 -4.46 3.72
N GLY A 315 12.43 -4.51 2.51
CA GLY A 315 11.06 -4.98 2.25
C GLY A 315 10.26 -3.93 1.48
N VAL A 316 10.44 -2.64 1.81
CA VAL A 316 9.93 -1.50 1.02
C VAL A 316 10.98 -1.08 -0.04
N THR A 317 11.57 -2.09 -0.68
CA THR A 317 12.77 -2.10 -1.57
C THR A 317 14.15 -1.86 -0.91
N GLN A 318 14.93 -2.95 -1.00
CA GLN A 318 16.37 -3.18 -0.77
C GLN A 318 16.90 -3.62 0.61
N ARG A 319 17.67 -4.71 0.51
CA ARG A 319 18.26 -5.60 1.52
C ARG A 319 19.19 -4.88 2.50
N PHE A 320 19.08 -5.24 3.78
CA PHE A 320 20.23 -5.27 4.68
C PHE A 320 20.22 -6.56 5.52
N ARG A 321 21.41 -7.15 5.70
CA ARG A 321 21.66 -8.38 6.47
C ARG A 321 22.18 -8.02 7.87
N ARG A 322 21.55 -8.63 8.90
CA ARG A 322 22.02 -9.08 10.24
C ARG A 322 23.16 -8.35 10.97
N SER A 323 22.95 -8.13 12.29
CA SER A 323 23.74 -8.71 13.42
C SER A 323 23.08 -8.34 14.79
N LEU A 324 22.49 -9.30 15.52
CA LEU A 324 22.88 -9.81 16.86
C LEU A 324 22.77 -8.85 18.09
N LEU A 325 21.83 -9.14 19.01
CA LEU A 325 22.10 -9.62 20.39
C LEU A 325 20.85 -9.50 21.29
N SER A 326 20.43 -10.65 21.83
CA SER A 326 19.48 -10.76 22.93
C SER A 326 20.10 -10.23 24.24
N THR A 327 19.40 -9.34 24.95
CA THR A 327 19.63 -9.11 26.39
C THR A 327 18.31 -9.14 27.15
N PRO A 328 18.25 -9.72 28.37
CA PRO A 328 17.01 -9.89 29.10
C PRO A 328 16.65 -8.62 29.90
N ALA A 329 15.40 -8.18 29.79
CA ALA A 329 14.86 -7.06 30.56
C ALA A 329 14.37 -7.53 31.93
N THR A 330 15.11 -7.21 33.00
CA THR A 330 14.68 -7.33 34.39
C THR A 330 14.54 -5.94 35.02
N ALA A 331 13.36 -5.33 34.93
CA ALA A 331 12.86 -4.32 35.89
C ALA A 331 11.47 -3.78 35.50
N SER A 332 10.39 -4.50 35.81
CA SER A 332 9.03 -3.93 35.89
C SER A 332 8.01 -4.89 36.56
N THR A 333 8.45 -5.78 37.44
CA THR A 333 7.56 -6.81 38.04
C THR A 333 6.62 -6.26 39.12
N ALA A 334 6.97 -5.16 39.79
CA ALA A 334 6.25 -4.68 40.97
C ALA A 334 4.90 -3.99 40.67
N ALA A 335 4.80 -3.22 39.58
CA ALA A 335 3.57 -2.48 39.26
C ALA A 335 2.46 -3.38 38.68
N VAL A 336 2.84 -4.42 37.92
CA VAL A 336 1.90 -5.35 37.28
C VAL A 336 1.38 -6.41 38.27
N ALA A 337 2.20 -6.84 39.23
CA ALA A 337 1.76 -7.71 40.32
C ALA A 337 0.66 -7.05 41.18
N ALA A 338 0.74 -5.73 41.40
CA ALA A 338 -0.26 -4.98 42.16
C ALA A 338 -1.60 -4.85 41.41
N ALA A 339 -1.60 -4.72 40.08
CA ALA A 339 -2.81 -4.67 39.26
C ALA A 339 -3.50 -6.05 39.15
N ALA A 340 -2.72 -7.11 38.97
CA ALA A 340 -3.22 -8.49 38.95
C ALA A 340 -3.79 -8.93 40.31
N ALA A 341 -3.18 -8.50 41.41
CA ALA A 341 -3.69 -8.75 42.77
C ALA A 341 -5.03 -8.06 43.03
N LYS A 342 -5.29 -6.90 42.41
CA LYS A 342 -6.56 -6.16 42.53
C LYS A 342 -7.70 -6.79 41.73
N ALA A 343 -7.39 -7.52 40.65
CA ALA A 343 -8.37 -8.27 39.86
C ALA A 343 -8.85 -9.57 40.54
N LYS A 344 -8.09 -10.11 41.51
CA LYS A 344 -8.47 -11.31 42.27
C LYS A 344 -9.66 -11.11 43.23
N ASN A 345 -10.07 -9.86 43.50
CA ASN A 345 -11.15 -9.56 44.45
C ASN A 345 -12.53 -9.33 43.80
N SER A 346 -12.74 -9.62 42.51
CA SER A 346 -14.09 -9.65 41.91
C SER A 346 -14.54 -11.09 41.64
N SER A 347 -15.43 -11.59 42.49
CA SER A 347 -15.87 -12.98 42.60
C SER A 347 -16.87 -13.45 41.53
N SER A 348 -16.66 -13.15 40.25
CA SER A 348 -17.57 -13.60 39.17
C SER A 348 -16.89 -14.07 37.88
N ALA A 349 -15.55 -14.09 37.80
CA ALA A 349 -14.85 -14.39 36.55
C ALA A 349 -14.55 -15.89 36.37
N THR A 350 -14.89 -16.44 35.19
CA THR A 350 -14.58 -17.82 34.79
C THR A 350 -13.07 -18.05 34.61
N PRO A 351 -12.54 -19.30 34.69
CA PRO A 351 -11.12 -19.58 34.44
C PRO A 351 -10.60 -19.09 33.07
N VAL A 352 -11.50 -19.09 32.07
CA VAL A 352 -11.30 -18.61 30.70
C VAL A 352 -10.92 -17.12 30.69
N TRP A 353 -11.63 -16.31 31.47
CA TRP A 353 -11.35 -14.89 31.65
C TRP A 353 -9.94 -14.62 32.18
N HIS A 354 -9.54 -15.39 33.20
CA HIS A 354 -8.25 -15.21 33.86
C HIS A 354 -7.09 -15.48 32.92
N ALA A 355 -7.21 -16.48 32.04
CA ALA A 355 -6.19 -16.79 31.03
C ALA A 355 -6.01 -15.62 30.04
N ALA A 356 -7.10 -15.07 29.52
CA ALA A 356 -7.06 -13.90 28.64
C ALA A 356 -6.40 -12.71 29.34
N MET A 357 -6.78 -12.41 30.58
CA MET A 357 -6.23 -11.28 31.35
C MET A 357 -4.75 -11.42 31.65
N LYS A 358 -4.29 -12.65 31.91
CA LYS A 358 -2.87 -12.96 32.06
C LYS A 358 -2.11 -12.65 30.77
N ARG A 359 -2.59 -13.16 29.62
CA ARG A 359 -1.96 -12.94 28.32
C ARG A 359 -1.88 -11.46 27.96
N MET A 360 -2.97 -10.72 28.16
CA MET A 360 -2.99 -9.27 27.90
C MET A 360 -1.96 -8.53 28.77
N SER A 361 -1.82 -8.93 30.03
CA SER A 361 -0.83 -8.33 30.95
C SER A 361 0.60 -8.60 30.50
N GLU A 362 0.89 -9.82 30.03
CA GLU A 362 2.19 -10.19 29.45
C GLU A 362 2.53 -9.32 28.23
N VAL A 363 1.60 -9.15 27.29
CA VAL A 363 1.81 -8.32 26.10
C VAL A 363 2.11 -6.87 26.46
N HIS A 364 1.41 -6.29 27.44
CA HIS A 364 1.68 -4.93 27.88
C HIS A 364 3.06 -4.78 28.54
N LEU A 365 3.48 -5.79 29.31
CA LEU A 365 4.83 -5.83 29.91
C LEU A 365 5.90 -5.86 28.81
N GLU A 366 5.75 -6.77 27.85
CA GLU A 366 6.66 -6.93 26.71
C GLU A 366 6.75 -5.64 25.89
N GLU A 367 5.62 -4.99 25.61
CA GLU A 367 5.59 -3.74 24.85
C GLU A 367 6.20 -2.57 25.64
N SER A 368 5.90 -2.48 26.93
CA SER A 368 6.48 -1.43 27.78
C SER A 368 8.00 -1.55 27.84
N ALA A 369 8.51 -2.79 27.91
CA ALA A 369 9.93 -3.07 27.86
C ALA A 369 10.54 -2.70 26.49
N ARG A 370 9.89 -3.07 25.38
CA ARG A 370 10.31 -2.69 24.02
C ARG A 370 10.36 -1.16 23.84
N GLN A 371 9.32 -0.44 24.28
CA GLN A 371 9.28 1.01 24.20
C GLN A 371 10.37 1.67 25.05
N ALA A 372 10.59 1.18 26.28
CA ALA A 372 11.65 1.69 27.14
C ALA A 372 13.04 1.49 26.52
N ALA A 373 13.27 0.33 25.89
CA ALA A 373 14.51 0.06 25.18
C ALA A 373 14.68 0.98 23.96
N ALA A 374 13.64 1.18 23.14
CA ALA A 374 13.66 2.08 22.00
C ALA A 374 13.89 3.55 22.41
N ASP A 375 13.23 4.00 23.47
CA ASP A 375 13.41 5.35 24.02
C ASP A 375 14.84 5.54 24.54
N ALA A 376 15.39 4.56 25.27
CA ALA A 376 16.77 4.61 25.77
C ALA A 376 17.79 4.67 24.63
N ARG A 377 17.61 3.87 23.57
CA ARG A 377 18.44 3.94 22.36
C ARG A 377 18.38 5.33 21.71
N THR A 378 17.17 5.89 21.56
CA THR A 378 16.96 7.21 20.98
C THR A 378 17.59 8.34 21.81
N GLN A 379 17.56 8.22 23.14
CA GLN A 379 18.14 9.23 24.04
C GLN A 379 19.67 9.28 23.98
N VAL A 380 20.33 8.14 23.79
CA VAL A 380 21.79 8.02 23.74
C VAL A 380 22.34 8.22 22.32
N ALA A 381 21.48 8.12 21.29
CA ALA A 381 21.88 8.32 19.90
C ALA A 381 22.43 9.74 19.66
N LYS A 382 23.65 9.81 19.12
CA LYS A 382 24.28 11.08 18.71
C LYS A 382 23.48 11.82 17.63
N VAL A 383 22.83 11.05 16.75
CA VAL A 383 22.03 11.56 15.64
C VAL A 383 20.58 11.23 15.89
N LYS A 384 19.74 12.26 16.04
CA LYS A 384 18.31 12.13 16.23
C LYS A 384 17.57 11.94 14.90
N PRO A 385 16.39 11.29 14.91
CA PRO A 385 15.56 11.24 13.72
C PRO A 385 15.08 12.63 13.31
N ARG A 386 15.10 12.89 12.01
CA ARG A 386 14.44 14.04 11.40
C ARG A 386 13.20 13.57 10.66
N TYR A 387 12.09 14.24 10.88
CA TYR A 387 10.85 14.04 10.13
C TYR A 387 10.76 15.10 9.05
N GLU A 388 10.60 14.65 7.81
CA GLU A 388 10.40 15.54 6.66
C GLU A 388 9.06 15.24 6.02
N PHE A 389 8.34 16.30 5.65
CA PHE A 389 7.12 16.14 4.89
C PHE A 389 7.39 15.39 3.57
N TYR A 390 6.59 14.37 3.27
CA TYR A 390 6.78 13.50 2.10
C TYR A 390 6.15 14.10 0.84
N ASP A 391 4.83 14.37 0.88
CA ASP A 391 4.00 14.56 -0.31
C ASP A 391 4.09 15.96 -0.96
N THR A 392 5.30 16.40 -1.28
CA THR A 392 5.53 17.71 -1.92
C THR A 392 4.94 17.83 -3.33
N TRP A 393 4.62 16.71 -3.99
CA TRP A 393 4.11 16.72 -5.36
C TRP A 393 2.60 16.91 -5.44
N VAL A 394 1.82 16.33 -4.52
CA VAL A 394 0.36 16.43 -4.54
C VAL A 394 -0.15 17.61 -3.72
N SER A 395 0.39 17.84 -2.53
CA SER A 395 -0.20 18.78 -1.60
C SER A 395 -0.05 20.22 -2.09
N ARG A 396 -1.14 20.99 -1.95
CA ARG A 396 -1.19 22.41 -2.36
C ARG A 396 -1.78 23.25 -1.26
N ASP A 397 -1.06 24.28 -0.81
CA ASP A 397 -1.53 25.19 0.23
C ASP A 397 -2.76 25.99 -0.22
N LEU A 398 -3.31 26.82 0.66
CA LEU A 398 -4.52 27.58 0.36
C LEU A 398 -4.35 28.56 -0.83
N GLY A 399 -3.12 29.01 -1.09
CA GLY A 399 -2.76 29.83 -2.25
C GLY A 399 -2.51 29.02 -3.53
N GLY A 400 -2.52 27.69 -3.46
CA GLY A 400 -2.25 26.81 -4.59
C GLY A 400 -0.77 26.54 -4.84
N ASN A 401 0.12 26.89 -3.90
CA ASN A 401 1.55 26.56 -3.98
C ASN A 401 1.80 25.14 -3.47
N PRO A 402 2.81 24.42 -3.98
CA PRO A 402 3.20 23.13 -3.44
C PRO A 402 3.67 23.26 -1.99
N PHE A 403 3.40 22.21 -1.21
CA PHE A 403 4.12 22.00 0.03
C PHE A 403 5.58 21.68 -0.29
N VAL A 404 6.49 22.05 0.60
CA VAL A 404 7.94 21.83 0.45
C VAL A 404 8.49 21.11 1.68
N LYS A 405 9.71 20.59 1.60
CA LYS A 405 10.37 19.91 2.74
C LYS A 405 11.01 20.87 3.75
N VAL A 406 11.20 22.12 3.34
CA VAL A 406 11.89 23.15 4.14
C VAL A 406 10.92 23.94 4.99
N ASP A 407 11.41 24.56 6.06
CA ASP A 407 10.62 25.40 6.94
C ASP A 407 10.44 26.82 6.36
N PRO A 408 9.22 27.38 6.34
CA PRO A 408 7.93 26.71 6.55
C PRO A 408 7.55 25.81 5.37
N ILE A 409 6.85 24.68 5.63
CA ILE A 409 6.50 23.70 4.59
C ILE A 409 5.43 24.18 3.61
N THR A 410 4.84 25.36 3.84
CA THR A 410 3.85 26.01 2.99
C THR A 410 4.20 27.48 2.80
N ARG A 411 3.60 28.14 1.80
CA ARG A 411 3.89 29.54 1.48
C ARG A 411 2.75 30.48 1.87
N ASP A 412 1.51 30.01 1.87
CA ASP A 412 0.35 30.79 2.31
C ASP A 412 0.38 31.04 3.82
N THR A 413 0.31 32.31 4.23
CA THR A 413 0.45 32.71 5.64
C THR A 413 -0.65 32.16 6.54
N ARG A 414 -1.87 31.93 6.02
CA ARG A 414 -2.99 31.35 6.78
C ARG A 414 -2.75 29.87 7.01
N THR A 415 -2.24 29.18 5.99
CA THR A 415 -1.82 27.78 6.09
C THR A 415 -0.67 27.62 7.10
N ILE A 416 0.32 28.52 7.08
CA ILE A 416 1.43 28.54 8.05
C ILE A 416 0.92 28.74 9.49
N ASP A 417 0.04 29.71 9.72
CA ASP A 417 -0.52 29.96 11.06
C ASP A 417 -1.28 28.74 11.61
N GLY A 418 -2.12 28.11 10.78
CA GLY A 418 -2.85 26.90 11.18
C GLY A 418 -1.95 25.70 11.43
N LEU A 419 -0.88 25.50 10.64
CA LEU A 419 0.15 24.48 10.89
C LEU A 419 0.82 24.69 12.25
N HIS A 420 1.24 25.92 12.57
CA HIS A 420 1.87 26.24 13.85
C HIS A 420 0.94 25.99 15.04
N ARG A 421 -0.36 26.26 14.87
CA ARG A 421 -1.40 26.00 15.88
C ARG A 421 -1.75 24.53 16.00
N GLY A 422 -1.46 23.71 14.99
CA GLY A 422 -1.92 22.32 14.90
C GLY A 422 -3.42 22.20 14.61
N TRP A 423 -4.02 23.24 14.03
CA TRP A 423 -5.44 23.29 13.67
C TRP A 423 -5.67 22.78 12.25
N PRO A 424 -6.84 22.20 11.94
CA PRO A 424 -7.20 21.89 10.56
C PRO A 424 -7.10 23.13 9.67
N ILE A 425 -6.44 22.98 8.52
CA ILE A 425 -6.17 24.05 7.57
C ILE A 425 -6.84 23.75 6.22
N PRO A 426 -7.50 24.73 5.59
CA PRO A 426 -7.99 24.55 4.24
C PRO A 426 -6.82 24.59 3.26
N VAL A 427 -6.90 23.73 2.25
CA VAL A 427 -5.86 23.55 1.22
C VAL A 427 -6.52 23.46 -0.15
N LYS A 428 -5.73 23.48 -1.23
CA LYS A 428 -6.25 23.20 -2.58
C LYS A 428 -6.25 21.72 -2.91
N CYS A 429 -5.28 20.97 -2.38
CA CYS A 429 -5.18 19.53 -2.57
C CYS A 429 -4.36 18.89 -1.45
N CYS A 430 -4.68 17.63 -1.11
CA CYS A 430 -3.90 16.76 -0.26
C CYS A 430 -4.14 15.29 -0.62
N TRP A 431 -3.16 14.44 -0.31
CA TRP A 431 -3.34 12.99 -0.29
C TRP A 431 -2.57 12.40 0.90
N ASN A 432 -1.30 12.77 1.03
CA ASN A 432 -0.51 12.75 2.27
C ASN A 432 -0.59 11.41 3.01
N GLY A 433 -0.38 10.30 2.30
CA GLY A 433 -0.37 8.94 2.84
C GLY A 433 -1.73 8.36 3.25
N ALA A 434 -2.68 9.20 3.69
CA ALA A 434 -4.04 8.79 4.02
C ALA A 434 -5.03 9.96 3.83
N ALA A 435 -6.08 9.72 3.05
CA ALA A 435 -7.10 10.69 2.72
C ALA A 435 -8.50 10.14 2.96
N VAL A 436 -9.40 11.00 3.44
CA VAL A 436 -10.84 10.76 3.54
C VAL A 436 -11.53 11.65 2.52
N MET A 437 -12.37 11.08 1.67
CA MET A 437 -13.06 11.83 0.63
C MET A 437 -14.55 11.50 0.61
N SER A 438 -15.39 12.47 0.24
CA SER A 438 -16.80 12.23 0.00
C SER A 438 -16.98 11.25 -1.16
N ALA A 439 -17.82 10.22 -0.98
CA ALA A 439 -18.08 9.23 -2.02
C ALA A 439 -18.96 9.79 -3.16
N ILE A 440 -19.57 10.96 -3.01
CA ILE A 440 -20.57 11.50 -3.96
C ILE A 440 -19.99 11.68 -5.37
N PRO A 441 -18.84 12.35 -5.60
CA PRO A 441 -18.29 12.50 -6.95
C PRO A 441 -17.94 11.14 -7.60
N LEU A 442 -17.38 10.22 -6.82
CA LEU A 442 -17.02 8.86 -7.27
C LEU A 442 -18.25 8.04 -7.70
N ALA A 443 -19.32 8.10 -6.90
CA ALA A 443 -20.61 7.46 -7.19
C ALA A 443 -21.32 8.07 -8.41
N ASN A 444 -20.93 9.28 -8.81
CA ASN A 444 -21.42 9.97 -10.00
C ASN A 444 -20.50 9.78 -11.24
N GLY A 445 -19.52 8.89 -11.16
CA GLY A 445 -18.70 8.50 -12.30
C GLY A 445 -17.28 9.05 -12.30
N LEU A 446 -16.89 9.87 -11.32
CA LEU A 446 -15.50 10.32 -11.21
C LEU A 446 -14.56 9.13 -10.95
N ARG A 447 -13.38 9.16 -11.56
CA ARG A 447 -12.33 8.14 -11.45
C ARG A 447 -10.98 8.82 -11.30
N PHE A 448 -10.00 8.14 -10.71
CA PHE A 448 -8.60 8.53 -10.88
C PHE A 448 -8.23 8.45 -12.36
N ARG A 449 -7.41 9.38 -12.84
CA ARG A 449 -7.02 9.46 -14.26
C ARG A 449 -5.64 10.06 -14.42
N ALA A 450 -5.10 9.92 -15.63
CA ALA A 450 -3.99 10.74 -16.09
C ALA A 450 -4.50 12.03 -16.74
N GLY A 451 -3.61 13.01 -16.91
CA GLY A 451 -3.95 14.28 -17.55
C GLY A 451 -4.25 14.07 -19.03
N LEU A 452 -5.18 14.85 -19.57
CA LEU A 452 -5.45 14.98 -21.00
C LEU A 452 -4.34 15.83 -21.66
N VAL A 453 -3.12 15.31 -21.70
CA VAL A 453 -1.92 16.06 -22.11
C VAL A 453 -2.02 16.57 -23.55
N GLU A 454 -2.65 15.79 -24.44
CA GLU A 454 -2.89 16.19 -25.83
C GLU A 454 -3.86 17.38 -25.94
N ASP A 455 -4.79 17.52 -24.99
CA ASP A 455 -5.72 18.65 -24.86
C ASP A 455 -5.11 19.82 -24.04
N GLY A 456 -3.82 19.74 -23.70
CA GLY A 456 -3.08 20.78 -22.97
C GLY A 456 -3.20 20.73 -21.44
N GLU A 457 -3.84 19.71 -20.89
CA GLU A 457 -3.91 19.52 -19.44
C GLU A 457 -2.52 19.19 -18.85
N CYS A 458 -2.32 19.52 -17.58
CA CYS A 458 -1.06 19.26 -16.90
C CYS A 458 -0.85 17.77 -16.60
N ASP A 459 0.36 17.27 -16.87
CA ASP A 459 0.77 15.91 -16.54
C ASP A 459 1.26 15.79 -15.09
N ILE A 460 0.32 15.81 -14.14
CA ILE A 460 0.54 15.74 -12.68
C ILE A 460 0.02 14.42 -12.10
N SER A 461 0.37 14.14 -10.84
CA SER A 461 -0.15 12.99 -10.07
C SER A 461 -1.66 12.81 -10.27
N GLU A 462 -2.07 11.56 -10.39
CA GLU A 462 -3.47 11.14 -10.40
C GLU A 462 -4.22 11.66 -9.17
N CYS A 463 -3.56 11.80 -8.02
CA CYS A 463 -4.14 12.39 -6.81
C CYS A 463 -4.32 13.91 -6.93
N SER A 464 -3.40 14.61 -7.62
CA SER A 464 -3.55 16.05 -7.89
C SER A 464 -4.70 16.31 -8.85
N LEU A 465 -4.78 15.56 -9.96
CA LEU A 465 -5.90 15.64 -10.89
C LEU A 465 -7.23 15.33 -10.20
N PHE A 466 -7.22 14.35 -9.29
CA PHE A 466 -8.40 14.01 -8.50
C PHE A 466 -8.89 15.17 -7.63
N CYS A 467 -7.99 15.88 -6.94
CA CYS A 467 -8.35 17.11 -6.21
C CYS A 467 -8.91 18.20 -7.15
N GLU A 468 -8.28 18.40 -8.30
CA GLU A 468 -8.75 19.38 -9.29
C GLU A 468 -10.15 19.02 -9.81
N ASP A 469 -10.40 17.74 -10.07
CA ASP A 469 -11.69 17.24 -10.53
C ASP A 469 -12.79 17.42 -9.47
N TYR A 470 -12.52 17.10 -8.20
CA TYR A 470 -13.44 17.43 -7.10
C TYR A 470 -13.76 18.92 -7.11
N ARG A 471 -12.74 19.77 -7.26
CA ARG A 471 -12.90 21.23 -7.24
C ARG A 471 -13.73 21.73 -8.42
N ARG A 472 -13.51 21.21 -9.63
CA ARG A 472 -14.29 21.54 -10.84
C ARG A 472 -15.74 21.07 -10.73
N LEU A 473 -16.00 19.98 -10.01
CA LEU A 473 -17.34 19.48 -9.69
C LEU A 473 -18.02 20.22 -8.51
N GLY A 474 -17.39 21.25 -7.95
CA GLY A 474 -17.94 22.06 -6.86
C GLY A 474 -17.65 21.54 -5.45
N ALA A 475 -16.97 20.41 -5.32
CA ALA A 475 -16.49 19.85 -4.07
C ALA A 475 -15.16 20.52 -3.67
N LYS A 476 -15.25 21.70 -3.03
CA LYS A 476 -14.12 22.61 -2.82
C LYS A 476 -13.58 22.62 -1.38
N ARG A 477 -14.24 21.93 -0.45
CA ARG A 477 -13.85 21.87 0.97
C ARG A 477 -12.76 20.82 1.13
N VAL A 478 -11.52 21.22 0.91
CA VAL A 478 -10.35 20.36 1.12
C VAL A 478 -9.61 20.86 2.36
N ALA A 479 -9.22 19.94 3.25
CA ALA A 479 -8.46 20.28 4.46
C ALA A 479 -7.34 19.29 4.77
N VAL A 480 -6.32 19.78 5.45
CA VAL A 480 -5.32 18.96 6.13
C VAL A 480 -5.48 19.15 7.63
N ASP A 481 -5.46 18.08 8.41
CA ASP A 481 -5.40 18.16 9.88
C ASP A 481 -3.97 17.83 10.35
N PRO A 482 -3.17 18.82 10.81
CA PRO A 482 -1.80 18.60 11.27
C PRO A 482 -1.70 17.72 12.52
N SER A 483 -2.81 17.49 13.21
CA SER A 483 -2.90 16.55 14.32
C SER A 483 -3.00 15.10 13.85
N VAL A 484 -3.36 14.87 12.59
CA VAL A 484 -3.38 13.56 11.94
C VAL A 484 -2.07 13.36 11.20
N ARG A 485 -1.27 12.39 11.64
CA ARG A 485 0.07 12.18 11.10
C ARG A 485 0.30 10.72 10.76
N VAL A 486 0.89 10.49 9.62
CA VAL A 486 1.26 9.17 9.13
C VAL A 486 2.74 9.17 8.74
N ALA A 487 3.37 8.00 8.72
CA ALA A 487 4.79 7.91 8.35
C ALA A 487 5.08 6.63 7.59
N TYR A 488 6.07 6.68 6.71
CA TYR A 488 6.53 5.52 5.94
C TYR A 488 7.49 4.63 6.74
N LEU A 489 7.78 4.99 7.99
CA LEU A 489 8.59 4.23 8.93
C LEU A 489 8.02 4.30 10.34
N PRO A 490 8.38 3.35 11.23
CA PRO A 490 8.11 3.45 12.65
C PRO A 490 8.63 4.78 13.19
N TRP A 491 7.79 5.47 13.95
CA TRP A 491 8.14 6.77 14.54
C TRP A 491 8.65 6.62 15.97
N THR A 492 9.04 7.72 16.59
CA THR A 492 9.33 7.85 18.02
C THR A 492 8.25 8.69 18.71
N LYS A 493 8.28 8.79 20.04
CA LYS A 493 7.32 9.62 20.80
C LYS A 493 7.32 11.09 20.37
N GLU A 494 8.44 11.59 19.85
CA GLU A 494 8.58 12.97 19.34
C GLU A 494 7.61 13.26 18.18
N PHE A 495 7.15 12.23 17.47
CA PHE A 495 6.18 12.33 16.37
C PHE A 495 4.83 12.91 16.77
N HIS A 496 4.49 12.91 18.06
CA HIS A 496 3.27 13.54 18.58
C HIS A 496 3.49 15.00 19.02
N GLY A 497 4.75 15.44 19.15
CA GLY A 497 5.15 16.78 19.55
C GLY A 497 5.21 17.77 18.39
N LYS A 498 6.00 18.84 18.53
CA LYS A 498 6.29 19.75 17.40
C LYS A 498 7.23 19.06 16.42
N LEU A 499 7.00 19.26 15.13
CA LEU A 499 7.85 18.72 14.06
C LEU A 499 8.50 19.85 13.24
N PRO A 500 9.61 19.58 12.55
CA PRO A 500 10.21 20.54 11.62
C PRO A 500 9.20 21.04 10.58
N GLY A 501 9.47 22.21 9.99
CA GLY A 501 8.63 22.73 8.93
C GLY A 501 7.42 23.56 9.39
N GLY A 502 7.43 24.04 10.64
CA GLY A 502 6.36 24.85 11.19
C GLY A 502 5.15 24.03 11.65
N VAL A 503 5.31 22.71 11.83
CA VAL A 503 4.23 21.84 12.28
C VAL A 503 4.16 21.87 13.82
N GLY A 504 3.06 22.43 14.33
CA GLY A 504 2.75 22.49 15.77
C GLY A 504 2.63 21.13 16.43
N ALA A 505 2.35 21.08 17.73
CA ALA A 505 2.05 19.80 18.40
C ALA A 505 0.66 19.28 17.99
N LYS A 506 0.41 17.96 18.11
CA LYS A 506 -0.93 17.42 17.89
C LYS A 506 -1.93 18.09 18.84
N VAL A 507 -3.04 18.56 18.30
CA VAL A 507 -4.06 19.28 19.04
C VAL A 507 -5.27 18.39 19.32
N PRO A 508 -5.73 18.39 20.58
CA PRO A 508 -7.00 17.83 20.95
C PRO A 508 -8.24 18.28 20.20
N TRP A 509 -9.16 17.36 19.86
CA TRP A 509 -10.45 17.74 19.29
C TRP A 509 -11.24 18.70 20.20
N VAL A 510 -11.34 18.40 21.50
CA VAL A 510 -11.97 19.29 22.49
C VAL A 510 -11.31 20.69 22.52
N HIS A 511 -10.02 20.79 22.21
CA HIS A 511 -9.35 22.08 22.11
C HIS A 511 -9.75 22.82 20.82
N LEU A 512 -9.94 22.12 19.70
CA LEU A 512 -10.47 22.71 18.48
C LEU A 512 -11.88 23.30 18.70
N GLU A 513 -12.76 22.55 19.38
CA GLU A 513 -14.12 23.01 19.68
C GLU A 513 -14.12 24.23 20.60
N ARG A 514 -13.34 24.20 21.68
CA ARG A 514 -13.28 25.30 22.67
C ARG A 514 -12.69 26.59 22.12
N ASN A 515 -11.81 26.51 21.13
CA ASN A 515 -11.11 27.66 20.55
C ASN A 515 -11.63 28.03 19.16
N SER A 516 -12.83 27.56 18.79
CA SER A 516 -13.49 27.88 17.51
C SER A 516 -12.67 27.53 16.26
N GLY A 517 -11.78 26.53 16.35
CA GLY A 517 -10.92 26.12 15.24
C GLY A 517 -11.72 25.59 14.03
N LEU A 518 -12.84 24.90 14.29
CA LEU A 518 -13.74 24.43 13.22
C LEU A 518 -14.51 25.58 12.56
N THR A 519 -14.93 26.58 13.34
CA THR A 519 -15.59 27.78 12.81
C THR A 519 -14.64 28.57 11.91
N GLU A 520 -13.36 28.68 12.29
CA GLU A 520 -12.34 29.31 11.46
C GLU A 520 -12.10 28.53 10.15
N LEU A 521 -12.07 27.19 10.20
CA LEU A 521 -11.99 26.36 9.00
C LEU A 521 -13.17 26.61 8.04
N GLU A 522 -14.41 26.60 8.57
CA GLU A 522 -15.62 26.86 7.79
C GLU A 522 -15.61 28.25 7.13
N LYS A 523 -15.21 29.27 7.90
CA LYS A 523 -15.05 30.64 7.40
C LYS A 523 -14.03 30.69 6.26
N GLN A 524 -12.86 30.09 6.42
CA GLN A 524 -11.83 30.12 5.37
C GLN A 524 -12.25 29.35 4.10
N TRP A 525 -13.03 28.27 4.21
CA TRP A 525 -13.63 27.62 3.04
C TRP A 525 -14.59 28.54 2.30
N SER A 526 -15.45 29.26 3.03
CA SER A 526 -16.36 30.26 2.46
C SER A 526 -15.59 31.37 1.75
N ASP A 527 -14.59 31.96 2.42
CA ASP A 527 -13.79 33.07 1.91
C ASP A 527 -12.95 32.70 0.68
N THR A 528 -12.63 31.42 0.50
CA THR A 528 -11.76 30.93 -0.59
C THR A 528 -12.48 30.07 -1.64
N GLN A 529 -13.82 30.03 -1.62
CA GLN A 529 -14.64 29.24 -2.55
C GLN A 529 -14.42 29.65 -4.02
N GLY A 530 -14.14 30.93 -4.27
CA GLY A 530 -13.83 31.48 -5.60
C GLY A 530 -12.38 31.28 -6.07
N CYS A 531 -11.47 30.91 -5.17
CA CYS A 531 -10.06 30.75 -5.51
C CYS A 531 -9.84 29.41 -6.24
N MET A 532 -9.58 29.48 -7.54
CA MET A 532 -9.41 28.33 -8.44
C MET A 532 -8.00 28.18 -9.01
N SER A 533 -7.07 29.08 -8.66
CA SER A 533 -5.67 29.00 -9.10
C SER A 533 -4.88 27.93 -8.34
N VAL A 534 -4.08 27.15 -9.07
CA VAL A 534 -3.13 26.15 -8.52
C VAL A 534 -1.84 26.10 -9.34
N GLN A 535 -0.74 25.66 -8.72
CA GLN A 535 0.51 25.38 -9.44
C GLN A 535 0.52 23.94 -9.99
N CYS A 536 0.60 23.86 -11.31
CA CYS A 536 0.85 22.64 -12.08
C CYS A 536 2.36 22.36 -12.08
N ILE A 537 2.75 21.17 -11.63
CA ILE A 537 4.13 20.70 -11.54
C ILE A 537 4.23 19.40 -12.34
N PRO A 538 4.57 19.48 -13.64
CA PRO A 538 4.50 18.32 -14.52
C PRO A 538 5.57 17.27 -14.20
N LEU A 539 5.43 16.06 -14.74
CA LEU A 539 6.52 15.09 -14.78
C LEU A 539 7.70 15.62 -15.59
N ARG A 540 8.92 15.46 -15.05
CA ARG A 540 10.15 15.76 -15.78
C ARG A 540 10.32 14.74 -16.91
N ARG A 541 10.46 15.24 -18.13
CA ARG A 541 10.54 14.44 -19.36
C ARG A 541 11.58 13.31 -19.24
N GLY A 542 11.14 12.08 -19.53
CA GLY A 542 12.00 10.90 -19.50
C GLY A 542 12.31 10.35 -18.10
N THR A 543 11.71 10.93 -17.05
CA THR A 543 11.86 10.47 -15.66
C THR A 543 10.49 10.23 -15.03
N GLU A 544 10.49 9.72 -13.80
CA GLU A 544 9.28 9.53 -13.00
C GLU A 544 9.14 10.57 -11.88
N GLU A 545 9.93 11.65 -11.94
CA GLU A 545 10.00 12.69 -10.92
C GLU A 545 9.24 13.94 -11.34
N ALA A 546 8.73 14.69 -10.37
CA ALA A 546 8.12 15.99 -10.59
C ALA A 546 9.18 17.03 -11.00
N ASP A 547 8.86 17.87 -11.99
CA ASP A 547 9.70 18.99 -12.40
C ASP A 547 9.31 20.28 -11.66
N ILE A 548 9.86 20.44 -10.45
CA ILE A 548 9.60 21.60 -9.59
C ILE A 548 10.06 22.94 -10.17
N HIS A 549 10.89 22.93 -11.23
CA HIS A 549 11.40 24.15 -11.87
C HIS A 549 10.58 24.56 -13.10
N SER A 550 9.86 23.61 -13.71
CA SER A 550 9.02 23.86 -14.91
C SER A 550 7.54 24.05 -14.57
N PHE A 551 7.23 24.65 -13.42
CA PHE A 551 5.86 24.83 -12.96
C PHE A 551 5.15 26.00 -13.68
N ARG A 552 3.82 25.92 -13.79
CA ARG A 552 2.97 27.02 -14.25
C ARG A 552 1.74 27.17 -13.36
N VAL A 553 1.28 28.40 -13.17
CA VAL A 553 0.01 28.67 -12.48
C VAL A 553 -1.13 28.47 -13.48
N ILE A 554 -2.10 27.65 -13.12
CA ILE A 554 -3.31 27.40 -13.91
C ILE A 554 -4.54 27.87 -13.14
N ASP A 555 -5.53 28.38 -13.87
CA ASP A 555 -6.87 28.61 -13.34
C ASP A 555 -7.76 27.41 -13.69
N LEU A 556 -8.19 26.67 -12.66
CA LEU A 556 -9.04 25.49 -12.83
C LEU A 556 -10.44 25.83 -13.35
N ALA A 557 -10.88 27.10 -13.25
CA ALA A 557 -12.16 27.54 -13.80
C ALA A 557 -12.11 27.79 -15.31
N ALA A 558 -10.92 28.01 -15.88
CA ALA A 558 -10.78 28.39 -17.29
C ALA A 558 -11.08 27.23 -18.26
N ASN A 559 -10.74 25.99 -17.87
CA ASN A 559 -10.91 24.80 -18.70
C ASN A 559 -11.56 23.66 -17.90
N ASN A 560 -12.58 23.01 -18.50
CA ASN A 560 -13.34 21.95 -17.85
C ASN A 560 -12.89 20.55 -18.29
N TYR A 561 -11.62 20.22 -18.03
CA TYR A 561 -11.05 18.91 -18.35
C TYR A 561 -11.80 17.75 -17.69
N THR A 562 -12.37 17.95 -16.50
CA THR A 562 -13.20 16.94 -15.83
C THR A 562 -14.43 16.57 -16.66
N HIS A 563 -15.14 17.56 -17.22
CA HIS A 563 -16.28 17.27 -18.07
C HIS A 563 -15.87 16.57 -19.36
N MET A 564 -14.76 17.01 -19.99
CA MET A 564 -14.21 16.33 -21.17
C MET A 564 -13.92 14.85 -20.88
N PHE A 565 -13.25 14.57 -19.75
CA PHE A 565 -12.97 13.21 -19.31
C PHE A 565 -14.25 12.40 -19.04
N LEU A 566 -15.22 12.96 -18.31
CA LEU A 566 -16.48 12.27 -18.01
C LEU A 566 -17.29 11.97 -19.28
N GLU A 567 -17.26 12.84 -20.29
CA GLU A 567 -17.88 12.57 -21.59
C GLU A 567 -17.13 11.47 -22.36
N GLN A 568 -15.79 11.46 -22.34
CA GLN A 568 -14.99 10.38 -22.92
C GLN A 568 -15.30 9.02 -22.27
N LEU A 569 -15.57 8.98 -20.95
CA LEU A 569 -15.98 7.75 -20.25
C LEU A 569 -17.37 7.24 -20.64
N LYS A 570 -18.28 8.12 -21.05
CA LYS A 570 -19.63 7.73 -21.52
C LYS A 570 -19.60 7.17 -22.93
N GLN A 571 -18.60 7.57 -23.71
CA GLN A 571 -18.40 7.00 -25.03
C GLN A 571 -17.90 5.56 -24.83
N PRO A 572 -18.42 4.58 -25.62
CA PRO A 572 -17.75 3.29 -25.68
C PRO A 572 -16.27 3.55 -25.97
N PRO A 573 -15.33 2.81 -25.35
CA PRO A 573 -13.92 3.02 -25.58
C PRO A 573 -13.74 3.15 -27.08
N SER A 574 -13.19 4.29 -27.52
CA SER A 574 -12.81 4.44 -28.92
C SER A 574 -12.09 3.14 -29.28
N PRO A 575 -12.48 2.44 -30.36
CA PRO A 575 -11.74 1.27 -30.78
C PRO A 575 -10.27 1.66 -30.70
N PRO A 576 -9.42 0.91 -29.95
CA PRO A 576 -8.02 1.26 -29.83
C PRO A 576 -7.56 1.58 -31.24
N PHE A 577 -6.98 2.78 -31.45
CA PHE A 577 -6.62 3.32 -32.77
C PHE A 577 -6.32 2.14 -33.67
N GLU A 578 -7.24 1.79 -34.60
CA GLU A 578 -7.04 0.61 -35.43
C GLU A 578 -5.72 0.89 -36.11
N PRO A 579 -4.65 0.14 -35.78
CA PRO A 579 -3.41 0.37 -36.48
C PRO A 579 -3.76 0.06 -37.94
N GLN A 580 -3.61 1.04 -38.82
CA GLN A 580 -3.96 0.90 -40.24
C GLN A 580 -3.22 -0.31 -40.88
N SER A 581 -2.21 -0.84 -40.19
CA SER A 581 -1.46 -2.04 -40.49
C SER A 581 -1.22 -2.89 -39.24
N CYS A 582 -1.42 -4.21 -39.33
CA CYS A 582 -0.97 -5.15 -38.30
C CYS A 582 0.58 -5.23 -38.27
N ASN A 583 1.17 -5.38 -37.08
CA ASN A 583 2.62 -5.54 -36.94
C ASN A 583 3.02 -6.95 -37.37
N GLN A 584 3.47 -7.07 -38.62
CA GLN A 584 3.87 -8.33 -39.23
C GLN A 584 5.30 -8.75 -38.89
N ILE A 585 6.10 -7.87 -38.29
CA ILE A 585 7.45 -8.18 -37.83
C ILE A 585 7.50 -7.80 -36.36
N MET A 586 7.74 -8.78 -35.48
CA MET A 586 7.66 -8.60 -34.03
C MET A 586 8.94 -9.09 -33.35
N GLY A 587 9.56 -8.22 -32.56
CA GLY A 587 10.90 -8.39 -32.03
C GLY A 587 11.84 -7.32 -32.61
N PRO A 588 13.16 -7.49 -32.50
CA PRO A 588 13.86 -8.61 -31.89
C PRO A 588 13.68 -8.69 -30.37
N TYR A 589 13.41 -9.90 -29.87
CA TYR A 589 13.34 -10.21 -28.44
C TYR A 589 14.70 -10.77 -28.00
N GLY A 590 15.39 -10.07 -27.09
CA GLY A 590 16.73 -10.45 -26.62
C GLY A 590 17.83 -9.46 -27.06
N ALA A 591 19.09 -9.88 -26.98
CA ALA A 591 20.27 -9.06 -27.28
C ALA A 591 20.55 -8.97 -28.79
N THR A 592 20.46 -7.77 -29.37
CA THR A 592 20.66 -7.54 -30.82
C THR A 592 22.10 -7.22 -31.22
N ASN A 593 22.94 -6.83 -30.26
CA ASN A 593 24.33 -6.44 -30.52
C ASN A 593 25.31 -7.63 -30.49
N ASP A 594 24.82 -8.81 -30.13
CA ASP A 594 25.62 -10.02 -29.93
C ASP A 594 25.16 -11.15 -30.87
N GLY A 595 26.13 -11.95 -31.33
CA GLY A 595 25.91 -13.12 -32.19
C GLY A 595 25.82 -12.83 -33.69
N SER A 596 25.69 -13.90 -34.48
CA SER A 596 25.55 -13.84 -35.94
C SER A 596 24.09 -13.73 -36.33
N ALA A 597 23.76 -12.80 -37.22
CA ALA A 597 22.40 -12.62 -37.72
C ALA A 597 21.94 -13.79 -38.61
N PHE A 598 20.67 -14.15 -38.52
CA PHE A 598 20.01 -15.12 -39.39
C PHE A 598 18.60 -14.65 -39.76
N ASP A 599 18.11 -15.16 -40.90
CA ASP A 599 16.74 -14.93 -41.39
C ASP A 599 16.29 -16.12 -42.24
N ASP A 600 15.15 -16.73 -41.89
CA ASP A 600 14.57 -17.86 -42.58
C ASP A 600 13.56 -17.47 -43.67
N LEU A 601 13.28 -16.18 -43.88
CA LEU A 601 12.16 -15.73 -44.71
C LEU A 601 12.26 -16.24 -46.15
N SER A 602 13.46 -16.23 -46.75
CA SER A 602 13.69 -16.80 -48.08
C SER A 602 13.51 -18.32 -48.13
N ILE A 603 13.88 -19.03 -47.06
CA ILE A 603 13.76 -20.50 -46.92
C ILE A 603 12.28 -20.91 -46.80
N SER A 604 11.47 -20.11 -46.11
CA SER A 604 10.02 -20.27 -46.04
C SER A 604 9.31 -19.98 -47.38
N LEU A 605 10.05 -19.56 -48.41
CA LEU A 605 9.52 -18.99 -49.65
C LEU A 605 8.51 -17.86 -49.38
N TRP A 606 8.86 -16.96 -48.45
CA TRP A 606 8.02 -15.85 -48.01
C TRP A 606 6.65 -16.34 -47.51
N GLY A 607 6.65 -17.42 -46.71
CA GLY A 607 5.45 -18.01 -46.11
C GLY A 607 4.61 -18.92 -47.01
N LYS A 608 5.04 -19.15 -48.27
CA LYS A 608 4.42 -20.17 -49.13
C LYS A 608 4.57 -21.57 -48.55
N ASN A 609 5.73 -21.86 -47.96
CA ASN A 609 5.97 -23.11 -47.26
C ASN A 609 5.63 -22.93 -45.76
N PRO A 610 4.62 -23.65 -45.23
CA PRO A 610 4.25 -23.51 -43.83
C PRO A 610 5.30 -24.14 -42.93
N ILE A 611 5.45 -23.60 -41.72
CA ILE A 611 6.18 -24.25 -40.63
C ILE A 611 5.48 -25.59 -40.35
N GLN A 612 6.22 -26.69 -40.36
CA GLN A 612 5.72 -28.03 -40.04
C GLN A 612 6.31 -28.55 -38.73
N ARG A 613 7.60 -28.29 -38.53
CA ARG A 613 8.34 -28.78 -37.38
C ARG A 613 9.39 -27.77 -36.96
N VAL A 614 9.56 -27.63 -35.66
CA VAL A 614 10.63 -26.86 -35.05
C VAL A 614 11.44 -27.80 -34.18
N THR A 615 12.73 -27.94 -34.46
CA THR A 615 13.69 -28.67 -33.63
C THR A 615 14.56 -27.66 -32.89
N TYR A 616 14.87 -27.96 -31.63
CA TYR A 616 15.64 -27.05 -30.79
C TYR A 616 16.48 -27.82 -29.78
N THR A 617 17.50 -27.16 -29.25
CA THR A 617 18.19 -27.60 -28.02
C THR A 617 18.10 -26.49 -27.00
N ALA A 618 17.89 -26.85 -25.73
CA ALA A 618 17.73 -25.85 -24.68
C ALA A 618 18.15 -26.37 -23.30
N ASN A 619 18.58 -25.45 -22.45
CA ASN A 619 18.85 -25.67 -21.03
C ASN A 619 18.09 -24.63 -20.18
N SER A 620 18.78 -23.77 -19.41
CA SER A 620 18.20 -22.53 -18.88
C SER A 620 17.91 -21.48 -19.95
N THR A 621 18.48 -21.61 -21.15
CA THR A 621 18.32 -20.74 -22.32
C THR A 621 18.02 -21.57 -23.57
N LEU A 622 17.46 -20.94 -24.61
CA LEU A 622 17.32 -21.57 -25.92
C LEU A 622 18.69 -21.56 -26.61
N ASN A 623 19.29 -22.74 -26.80
CA ASN A 623 20.63 -22.86 -27.35
C ASN A 623 20.63 -22.90 -28.87
N SER A 624 19.67 -23.60 -29.45
CA SER A 624 19.52 -23.72 -30.90
C SER A 624 18.07 -23.74 -31.36
N LEU A 625 17.85 -23.33 -32.61
CA LEU A 625 16.57 -23.38 -33.27
C LEU A 625 16.77 -23.75 -34.74
N GLN A 626 16.06 -24.77 -35.19
CA GLN A 626 15.98 -25.16 -36.59
C GLN A 626 14.51 -25.34 -36.98
N VAL A 627 14.13 -24.76 -38.10
CA VAL A 627 12.74 -24.74 -38.56
C VAL A 627 12.61 -25.46 -39.90
N HIS A 628 11.61 -26.33 -40.00
CA HIS A 628 11.27 -27.06 -41.21
C HIS A 628 10.03 -26.43 -41.85
N TYR A 629 10.20 -25.89 -43.06
CA TYR A 629 9.20 -25.21 -43.86
C TYR A 629 8.78 -26.10 -45.04
N GLY A 630 7.64 -26.79 -44.93
CA GLY A 630 7.24 -27.75 -45.95
C GLY A 630 8.29 -28.84 -46.17
N THR A 631 8.81 -28.95 -47.39
CA THR A 631 9.91 -29.86 -47.74
C THR A 631 11.32 -29.27 -47.54
N ALA A 632 11.42 -27.97 -47.24
CA ALA A 632 12.67 -27.27 -47.01
C ALA A 632 12.99 -27.22 -45.50
N SER A 633 14.27 -27.24 -45.14
CA SER A 633 14.72 -27.12 -43.75
C SER A 633 15.74 -25.99 -43.65
N ALA A 634 15.54 -25.08 -42.71
CA ALA A 634 16.51 -24.04 -42.43
C ALA A 634 17.78 -24.64 -41.79
N PRO A 635 18.92 -23.93 -41.86
CA PRO A 635 20.06 -24.23 -41.01
C PRO A 635 19.67 -24.20 -39.53
N ALA A 636 20.37 -24.97 -38.71
CA ALA A 636 20.25 -24.80 -37.26
C ALA A 636 20.97 -23.51 -36.84
N HIS A 637 20.24 -22.62 -36.20
CA HIS A 637 20.76 -21.36 -35.68
C HIS A 637 21.13 -21.53 -34.21
N GLY A 638 22.34 -21.12 -33.83
CA GLY A 638 22.83 -21.23 -32.45
C GLY A 638 23.80 -22.40 -32.21
N GLY A 639 23.97 -22.78 -30.94
CA GLY A 639 24.90 -23.82 -30.52
C GLY A 639 24.35 -25.25 -30.69
N SER A 640 25.04 -26.26 -30.15
CA SER A 640 24.55 -27.64 -30.12
C SER A 640 24.35 -28.19 -28.70
N ALA A 641 24.59 -27.35 -27.69
CA ALA A 641 24.45 -27.71 -26.29
C ALA A 641 22.97 -27.68 -25.85
N GLY A 642 22.66 -28.39 -24.76
CA GLY A 642 21.32 -28.45 -24.18
C GLY A 642 20.54 -29.70 -24.57
N ASP A 643 19.39 -29.90 -23.92
CA ASP A 643 18.53 -31.05 -24.16
C ASP A 643 17.76 -30.85 -25.47
N PRO A 644 17.72 -31.86 -26.35
CA PRO A 644 16.99 -31.77 -27.61
C PRO A 644 15.48 -31.82 -27.37
N GLY A 645 14.75 -30.98 -28.11
CA GLY A 645 13.30 -30.96 -28.14
C GLY A 645 12.79 -30.76 -29.55
N SER A 646 11.54 -31.16 -29.78
CA SER A 646 10.86 -30.92 -31.04
C SER A 646 9.40 -30.53 -30.83
N LEU A 647 8.90 -29.72 -31.74
CA LEU A 647 7.51 -29.32 -31.85
C LEU A 647 7.06 -29.69 -33.26
N GLU A 648 6.00 -30.49 -33.34
CA GLU A 648 5.37 -30.86 -34.61
C GLU A 648 3.96 -30.26 -34.69
N LEU A 649 3.68 -29.63 -35.84
CA LEU A 649 2.37 -29.11 -36.17
C LEU A 649 1.59 -30.17 -36.95
N GLN A 650 0.31 -30.30 -36.61
CA GLN A 650 -0.58 -31.22 -37.32
C GLN A 650 -0.82 -30.74 -38.77
N PRO A 651 -1.26 -31.63 -39.67
CA PRO A 651 -1.68 -31.22 -41.00
C PRO A 651 -2.71 -30.07 -40.95
N GLY A 652 -2.41 -28.98 -41.66
CA GLY A 652 -3.21 -27.76 -41.72
C GLY A 652 -3.15 -26.84 -40.50
N GLU A 653 -2.36 -27.18 -39.47
CA GLU A 653 -2.16 -26.34 -38.29
C GLU A 653 -1.08 -25.29 -38.52
N TYR A 654 -1.26 -24.10 -37.95
CA TYR A 654 -0.30 -23.00 -38.03
C TYR A 654 -0.26 -22.20 -36.73
N ILE A 655 0.84 -21.50 -36.49
CA ILE A 655 1.05 -20.67 -35.30
C ILE A 655 0.41 -19.31 -35.52
N ILE A 656 -0.40 -18.86 -34.57
CA ILE A 656 -1.17 -17.60 -34.64
C ILE A 656 -0.79 -16.59 -33.55
N SER A 657 -0.08 -17.04 -32.50
CA SER A 657 0.42 -16.19 -31.43
C SER A 657 1.65 -16.82 -30.80
N ALA A 658 2.53 -15.99 -30.22
CA ALA A 658 3.64 -16.45 -29.40
C ALA A 658 3.75 -15.62 -28.11
N LEU A 659 4.16 -16.26 -27.02
CA LEU A 659 4.63 -15.63 -25.79
C LEU A 659 6.12 -15.93 -25.69
N VAL A 660 6.95 -14.90 -25.84
CA VAL A 660 8.42 -15.01 -25.85
C VAL A 660 8.96 -14.64 -24.48
N HIS A 661 9.87 -15.46 -23.95
CA HIS A 661 10.58 -15.21 -22.71
C HIS A 661 12.05 -14.93 -23.01
N PHE A 662 12.54 -13.78 -22.58
CA PHE A 662 13.88 -13.28 -22.92
C PHE A 662 14.41 -12.35 -21.81
N ASP A 663 15.71 -12.17 -21.76
CA ASP A 663 16.36 -11.12 -20.98
C ASP A 663 17.24 -10.25 -21.89
N ASP A 664 18.07 -9.39 -21.29
CA ASP A 664 19.00 -8.52 -22.02
C ASP A 664 20.19 -9.25 -22.65
N THR A 665 20.27 -10.58 -22.51
CA THR A 665 21.40 -11.40 -22.98
C THR A 665 21.01 -12.55 -23.91
N ALA A 666 19.81 -13.12 -23.77
CA ALA A 666 19.37 -14.29 -24.53
C ALA A 666 17.84 -14.51 -24.54
N VAL A 667 17.40 -15.43 -25.41
CA VAL A 667 16.04 -15.98 -25.42
C VAL A 667 16.01 -17.27 -24.60
N HIS A 668 15.03 -17.40 -23.70
CA HIS A 668 14.88 -18.56 -22.82
C HIS A 668 13.92 -19.62 -23.36
N GLY A 669 12.87 -19.19 -24.06
CA GLY A 669 11.85 -20.08 -24.59
C GLY A 669 10.63 -19.33 -25.11
N MET A 670 9.74 -20.07 -25.76
CA MET A 670 8.52 -19.55 -26.37
C MET A 670 7.33 -20.48 -26.09
N VAL A 671 6.15 -19.90 -25.92
CA VAL A 671 4.86 -20.62 -25.94
C VAL A 671 4.09 -20.15 -27.16
N PHE A 672 3.73 -21.05 -28.06
CA PHE A 672 2.93 -20.74 -29.24
C PHE A 672 1.48 -21.16 -29.05
N GLY A 673 0.56 -20.28 -29.44
CA GLY A 673 -0.83 -20.61 -29.69
C GLY A 673 -1.02 -20.96 -31.16
N THR A 674 -1.72 -22.06 -31.44
CA THR A 674 -1.98 -22.53 -32.80
C THR A 674 -3.43 -22.34 -33.23
N SER A 675 -3.68 -22.39 -34.55
CA SER A 675 -5.03 -22.33 -35.13
C SER A 675 -5.95 -23.49 -34.71
N LYS A 676 -5.40 -24.58 -34.18
CA LYS A 676 -6.17 -25.68 -33.59
C LYS A 676 -6.35 -25.56 -32.07
N ARG A 677 -6.12 -24.36 -31.51
CA ARG A 677 -6.20 -24.06 -30.07
C ARG A 677 -5.26 -24.93 -29.22
N ARG A 678 -4.15 -25.40 -29.79
CA ARG A 678 -3.08 -26.03 -29.00
C ARG A 678 -2.15 -24.96 -28.47
N SER A 679 -1.64 -25.20 -27.26
CA SER A 679 -0.50 -24.48 -26.71
C SER A 679 0.70 -25.40 -26.84
N VAL A 680 1.71 -24.97 -27.58
CA VAL A 680 2.94 -25.75 -27.82
C VAL A 680 4.15 -24.93 -27.38
N THR A 681 5.08 -25.59 -26.69
CA THR A 681 6.13 -24.90 -25.92
C THR A 681 7.50 -25.34 -26.41
N ILE A 682 8.42 -24.39 -26.56
CA ILE A 682 9.84 -24.65 -26.84
C ILE A 682 10.72 -23.98 -25.78
N GLY A 683 11.71 -24.70 -25.27
CA GLY A 683 12.61 -24.28 -24.18
C GLY A 683 13.02 -25.47 -23.31
N GLY A 684 13.98 -25.28 -22.40
CA GLY A 684 14.50 -26.39 -21.59
C GLY A 684 13.56 -26.82 -20.46
N GLN A 685 13.93 -27.88 -19.72
CA GLN A 685 13.06 -28.46 -18.68
C GLN A 685 12.59 -27.47 -17.62
N ASN A 686 13.46 -26.54 -17.20
CA ASN A 686 13.08 -25.50 -16.23
C ASN A 686 12.01 -24.56 -16.80
N TYR A 687 12.07 -24.26 -18.10
CA TYR A 687 11.09 -23.44 -18.80
C TYR A 687 9.73 -24.16 -18.91
N THR A 688 9.73 -25.43 -19.30
CA THR A 688 8.50 -26.23 -19.45
C THR A 688 7.81 -26.54 -18.11
N MET A 689 8.56 -26.55 -17.00
CA MET A 689 8.01 -26.66 -15.64
C MET A 689 7.65 -25.29 -15.00
N GLY A 690 7.77 -24.18 -15.73
CA GLY A 690 7.40 -22.84 -15.24
C GLY A 690 8.39 -22.22 -14.23
N ILE A 691 9.60 -22.77 -14.12
CA ILE A 691 10.66 -22.31 -13.22
C ILE A 691 11.62 -21.43 -14.02
N LEU A 692 11.30 -20.13 -14.11
CA LEU A 692 12.14 -19.15 -14.82
C LEU A 692 13.16 -18.48 -13.89
N PRO A 693 14.40 -18.21 -14.36
CA PRO A 693 15.34 -17.35 -13.66
C PRO A 693 14.77 -15.96 -13.35
N ARG A 694 15.27 -15.31 -12.28
CA ARG A 694 14.93 -13.90 -12.00
C ARG A 694 15.49 -13.00 -13.11
N GLY A 695 14.70 -12.02 -13.54
CA GLY A 695 15.10 -11.04 -14.56
C GLY A 695 14.58 -11.33 -15.97
N VAL A 696 13.94 -12.48 -16.20
CA VAL A 696 13.35 -12.83 -17.49
C VAL A 696 12.06 -12.04 -17.74
N SER A 697 12.06 -11.27 -18.83
CA SER A 697 10.90 -10.54 -19.35
C SER A 697 10.02 -11.44 -20.22
N LYS A 698 8.76 -11.03 -20.39
CA LYS A 698 7.78 -11.72 -21.24
C LYS A 698 7.16 -10.75 -22.24
N ALA A 699 7.06 -11.14 -23.50
CA ALA A 699 6.36 -10.36 -24.53
C ALA A 699 5.38 -11.23 -25.31
N ILE A 700 4.18 -10.71 -25.54
CA ILE A 700 3.18 -11.33 -26.40
C ILE A 700 3.41 -10.84 -27.84
N ALA A 701 3.72 -11.76 -28.73
CA ALA A 701 3.80 -11.54 -30.16
C ALA A 701 2.51 -12.07 -30.82
N THR A 702 1.57 -11.16 -31.08
CA THR A 702 0.38 -11.43 -31.90
C THR A 702 0.25 -10.30 -32.91
N PRO A 703 0.16 -10.59 -34.22
CA PRO A 703 0.25 -9.56 -35.27
C PRO A 703 -0.85 -8.50 -35.19
N CYS A 704 -1.99 -8.81 -34.57
CA CYS A 704 -3.06 -7.85 -34.30
C CYS A 704 -3.61 -8.04 -32.86
N PRO A 705 -4.00 -6.97 -32.15
CA PRO A 705 -4.66 -7.08 -30.85
C PRO A 705 -6.00 -7.82 -30.95
N GLY A 706 -6.37 -8.53 -29.88
CA GLY A 706 -7.49 -9.49 -29.82
C GLY A 706 -8.91 -8.92 -29.99
N ALA A 707 -9.06 -7.66 -30.39
CA ALA A 707 -10.35 -7.00 -30.65
C ALA A 707 -10.67 -6.79 -32.15
N SER A 708 -9.83 -7.28 -33.07
CA SER A 708 -9.97 -7.01 -34.52
C SER A 708 -10.76 -8.07 -35.31
N ALA A 709 -11.37 -7.68 -36.43
CA ALA A 709 -11.95 -8.57 -37.46
C ALA A 709 -10.90 -9.44 -38.20
N HIS A 710 -9.62 -9.31 -37.80
CA HIS A 710 -8.46 -9.97 -38.39
C HIS A 710 -7.86 -11.08 -37.49
N VAL A 711 -8.44 -11.34 -36.31
CA VAL A 711 -8.02 -12.46 -35.45
C VAL A 711 -8.10 -13.78 -36.22
N GLY A 712 -6.98 -14.50 -36.31
CA GLY A 712 -6.86 -15.75 -37.07
C GLY A 712 -6.59 -15.59 -38.58
N ARG A 713 -6.40 -14.36 -39.09
CA ARG A 713 -6.01 -14.14 -40.50
C ARG A 713 -4.52 -14.24 -40.79
N TYR A 714 -3.68 -14.08 -39.76
CA TYR A 714 -2.24 -14.10 -39.87
C TYR A 714 -1.66 -15.37 -39.26
N LYS A 715 -0.61 -15.88 -39.87
CA LYS A 715 0.18 -17.01 -39.35
C LYS A 715 1.65 -16.63 -39.28
N LEU A 716 2.38 -17.25 -38.36
CA LEU A 716 3.84 -17.14 -38.33
C LEU A 716 4.40 -17.81 -39.59
N ILE A 717 5.24 -17.10 -40.32
CA ILE A 717 5.82 -17.57 -41.58
C ILE A 717 7.32 -17.80 -41.51
N ALA A 718 8.04 -17.08 -40.65
CA ALA A 718 9.49 -17.22 -40.53
C ALA A 718 10.03 -16.68 -39.19
N PHE A 719 11.26 -17.06 -38.91
CA PHE A 719 12.07 -16.58 -37.80
C PHE A 719 13.29 -15.82 -38.35
N ALA A 720 13.67 -14.75 -37.66
CA ALA A 720 14.94 -14.05 -37.86
C ALA A 720 15.54 -13.73 -36.48
N GLY A 721 16.79 -13.29 -36.41
CA GLY A 721 17.39 -12.91 -35.14
C GLY A 721 18.90 -12.97 -35.16
N THR A 722 19.49 -13.11 -33.97
CA THR A 722 20.93 -13.30 -33.79
C THR A 722 21.20 -14.51 -32.90
N ALA A 723 22.24 -15.29 -33.24
CA ALA A 723 22.61 -16.47 -32.49
C ALA A 723 24.13 -16.72 -32.50
N ASP A 724 24.65 -17.28 -31.42
CA ASP A 724 26.03 -17.76 -31.30
C ASP A 724 26.06 -19.19 -30.73
N LYS A 725 26.52 -19.38 -29.48
CA LYS A 725 26.33 -20.62 -28.71
C LYS A 725 24.93 -20.70 -28.11
N VAL A 726 24.20 -19.59 -28.06
CA VAL A 726 22.82 -19.47 -27.63
C VAL A 726 22.02 -18.61 -28.60
N MET A 727 20.69 -18.68 -28.51
CA MET A 727 19.80 -17.76 -29.21
C MET A 727 19.83 -16.39 -28.49
N ARG A 728 20.45 -15.39 -29.11
CA ARG A 728 20.66 -14.06 -28.52
C ARG A 728 19.45 -13.19 -28.66
N SER A 729 18.93 -13.10 -29.88
CA SER A 729 17.68 -12.42 -30.15
C SER A 729 16.84 -13.17 -31.17
N LEU A 730 15.53 -12.91 -31.16
CA LEU A 730 14.60 -13.59 -32.04
C LEU A 730 13.46 -12.66 -32.45
N THR A 731 13.20 -12.63 -33.76
CA THR A 731 12.18 -11.84 -34.44
C THR A 731 11.21 -12.81 -35.12
N LEU A 732 9.93 -12.58 -34.91
CA LEU A 732 8.83 -13.38 -35.43
C LEU A 732 8.18 -12.64 -36.61
N ILE A 733 8.13 -13.28 -37.77
CA ILE A 733 7.61 -12.70 -39.02
C ILE A 733 6.28 -13.37 -39.36
N TRP A 734 5.25 -12.57 -39.55
CA TRP A 734 3.85 -12.96 -39.73
C TRP A 734 3.34 -12.54 -41.10
N SER A 735 2.47 -13.34 -41.71
CA SER A 735 1.75 -12.98 -42.94
C SER A 735 0.38 -13.63 -43.04
#